data_AF-A0A095SIV7-F1
#
_entry.id   AF-A0A095SIV7-F1
#
_cell.length_a   1.000
_cell.length_b   1.000
_cell.length_c   1.000
_cell.angle_alpha   90.00
_cell.angle_beta   90.00
_cell.angle_gamma   90.00
#
_symmetry.space_group_name_H-M   'P 1'
#
loop_
_entity.id
_entity.type
_entity.pdbx_description
1 polymer ?
#
loop_
_entity_poly.entity_id
_entity_poly.type
_entity_poly.pdbx_seq_one_letter_code
_entity_poly.pdbx_strand_id
1 'polypeptide(L)'
;MMSPWKLLPLVAAITLSACGGDSGSGAAGNNSSANTPTPNQPTDPDDGGEGGDTGAANPLAAVRFIVIGDSGSGSAGQYAVGEAIATVCQNKDEFFDDMAFPGCDLVVGLGDNIYESGVTSVDDPQFEEKFEKPFEPVDLPFYMVLGNHDNTAYVGGDGAGNARGEFQVDYTYFDGKLSNRWKMPDRYYQHSVGTTTINSRPLIDFFALDSNPIAGGFADPDLAYAYHTYGIDQRNWAVNALGGSDAVFKIAMSHHPYLSNGSHGNAGNYDGVPSELLPVLAGERWKAFMEEAVCDQADFLFAGHDHDLQVLNAVPSCGRTEFVVSGAAGKTRSLADTERNAARYQKGDSYGFFWMKAVEANPVTLAPAKLCVEAYEVDPDAEGLGVITVGELQPAFSHCFEKQMMTMVSAGNDFSGQALGGYALPLPLPEGFDANFTGPLKELRETLVAGFTEAGAGLPEEQRQVFDQMLAGTDILFNAMDAATAAILSGDTSEMSQSVEAVFAAAEQLQAIDTSSLPEPFNQLGDAFDAFAAGFGNAGIDAGEGDTTADIAFIAGPLVELARNLDNIVDGLEEQVPGEVPVFAGLTSVLSTVTLGLANTLEQLVLLDTSATGEQLVGAVAATLQTLVGDVLLLNQIPGAEDYVTLPGDALSSVLLVVVREVTEQLDERVLSPLDPLLDLLSPITGLLTGLLDLF
;
A
#
# COMPACT_ATOMS: atom_id res chain seq x y z
N MET A 1 -0.59 59.40 -47.46
CA MET A 1 -0.07 59.72 -46.11
C MET A 1 0.79 58.54 -45.63
N MET A 2 1.47 58.64 -44.48
CA MET A 2 2.61 57.77 -44.13
C MET A 2 2.23 56.45 -43.42
N SER A 3 3.11 55.46 -43.53
CA SER A 3 3.29 54.31 -42.60
C SER A 3 4.10 54.77 -41.35
N PRO A 4 4.61 53.97 -40.37
CA PRO A 4 5.01 52.53 -40.30
C PRO A 4 3.97 51.65 -39.52
N TRP A 5 4.16 50.47 -38.88
CA TRP A 5 4.95 49.19 -38.93
C TRP A 5 4.45 48.31 -37.72
N LYS A 6 4.72 47.01 -37.43
CA LYS A 6 5.39 45.77 -37.96
C LYS A 6 5.02 44.62 -36.96
N LEU A 7 5.15 43.29 -37.18
CA LEU A 7 5.24 42.38 -38.35
C LEU A 7 4.93 40.93 -37.88
N LEU A 8 4.64 40.04 -38.83
CA LEU A 8 4.50 38.55 -38.81
C LEU A 8 4.80 38.08 -40.27
N PRO A 9 4.91 36.79 -40.69
CA PRO A 9 4.73 35.50 -40.00
C PRO A 9 5.77 34.37 -40.34
N LEU A 10 5.55 33.17 -39.77
CA LEU A 10 5.50 31.76 -40.32
C LEU A 10 6.15 31.33 -41.69
N VAL A 11 6.23 29.99 -41.89
CA VAL A 11 6.40 29.12 -43.11
C VAL A 11 7.78 28.40 -43.14
N ALA A 12 7.94 27.07 -42.96
CA ALA A 12 7.45 25.84 -43.67
C ALA A 12 8.19 25.55 -45.02
N ALA A 13 8.41 24.33 -45.55
CA ALA A 13 8.39 22.92 -45.08
C ALA A 13 8.98 21.99 -46.20
N ILE A 14 8.80 20.65 -46.11
CA ILE A 14 8.82 19.62 -47.20
C ILE A 14 10.16 18.92 -47.60
N THR A 15 10.38 17.75 -46.97
CA THR A 15 10.74 16.38 -47.49
C THR A 15 11.87 16.03 -48.50
N LEU A 16 12.41 14.81 -48.29
CA LEU A 16 12.75 13.71 -49.25
C LEU A 16 14.18 13.56 -49.87
N SER A 17 14.95 12.65 -49.25
CA SER A 17 15.62 11.45 -49.85
C SER A 17 16.79 11.52 -50.87
N ALA A 18 17.91 10.90 -50.43
CA ALA A 18 18.62 9.77 -51.08
C ALA A 18 19.91 9.97 -51.94
N CYS A 19 20.93 9.20 -51.53
CA CYS A 19 21.98 8.50 -52.30
C CYS A 19 23.11 9.24 -53.07
N GLY A 20 24.35 8.77 -52.82
CA GLY A 20 25.57 9.03 -53.62
C GLY A 20 26.46 10.18 -53.10
N GLY A 21 27.79 10.13 -53.22
CA GLY A 21 28.63 9.03 -53.71
C GLY A 21 30.06 9.44 -54.15
N ASP A 22 31.00 9.45 -53.20
CA ASP A 22 32.48 9.33 -53.31
C ASP A 22 33.34 10.23 -54.25
N SER A 23 34.58 10.49 -53.79
CA SER A 23 35.79 10.92 -54.52
C SER A 23 35.89 12.36 -55.09
N GLY A 24 37.11 12.93 -55.19
CA GLY A 24 37.28 14.26 -55.83
C GLY A 24 38.64 15.01 -55.79
N SER A 25 39.56 14.69 -54.87
CA SER A 25 41.01 15.05 -54.90
C SER A 25 41.51 16.47 -55.33
N GLY A 26 42.01 17.26 -54.38
CA GLY A 26 43.19 18.16 -54.54
C GLY A 26 43.01 19.54 -55.24
N ALA A 27 43.99 20.46 -55.20
CA ALA A 27 45.22 20.53 -54.38
C ALA A 27 45.89 21.94 -54.39
N ALA A 28 46.74 22.19 -53.38
CA ALA A 28 47.85 23.17 -53.30
C ALA A 28 47.58 24.69 -53.25
N GLY A 29 48.30 25.41 -52.35
CA GLY A 29 48.62 26.82 -52.62
C GLY A 29 48.92 27.85 -51.49
N ASN A 30 49.75 27.55 -50.47
CA ASN A 30 50.67 28.50 -49.75
C ASN A 30 50.20 29.91 -49.26
N ASN A 31 50.66 30.49 -48.14
CA ASN A 31 51.77 30.16 -47.23
C ASN A 31 51.61 30.92 -45.87
N SER A 32 52.28 30.44 -44.80
CA SER A 32 52.64 31.13 -43.53
C SER A 32 51.52 31.83 -42.71
N SER A 33 51.41 31.68 -41.39
CA SER A 33 52.13 30.89 -40.36
C SER A 33 51.34 31.00 -39.02
N ALA A 34 51.58 30.27 -37.94
CA ALA A 34 52.75 29.48 -37.53
C ALA A 34 52.34 28.26 -36.64
N ASN A 35 53.23 27.87 -35.72
CA ASN A 35 53.18 26.71 -34.81
C ASN A 35 51.92 26.74 -33.90
N THR A 36 51.13 25.67 -33.65
CA THR A 36 51.36 24.23 -33.33
C THR A 36 51.91 23.95 -31.92
N PRO A 37 51.49 22.87 -31.20
CA PRO A 37 50.80 21.68 -31.73
C PRO A 37 49.49 21.23 -31.03
N THR A 38 48.59 20.70 -31.86
CA THR A 38 47.68 19.57 -31.62
C THR A 38 48.04 18.49 -32.67
N PRO A 39 47.31 17.36 -32.92
CA PRO A 39 46.16 16.74 -32.22
C PRO A 39 46.37 15.22 -31.97
N ASN A 40 45.34 14.47 -31.52
CA ASN A 40 44.73 13.37 -32.31
C ASN A 40 43.81 12.41 -31.52
N GLN A 41 42.68 12.07 -32.17
CA GLN A 41 41.97 10.80 -32.15
C GLN A 41 41.30 10.65 -33.55
N PRO A 42 40.86 9.45 -33.99
CA PRO A 42 41.20 8.10 -33.55
C PRO A 42 41.77 7.23 -34.71
N THR A 43 42.30 6.05 -34.41
CA THR A 43 42.60 4.98 -35.39
C THR A 43 42.47 3.61 -34.75
N ASP A 44 41.86 2.66 -35.47
CA ASP A 44 41.70 1.24 -35.14
C ASP A 44 41.80 0.41 -36.44
N PRO A 45 42.06 -0.91 -36.42
CA PRO A 45 42.37 -1.76 -35.26
C PRO A 45 43.65 -2.63 -35.46
N ASP A 46 43.81 -3.64 -34.59
CA ASP A 46 44.52 -4.93 -34.79
C ASP A 46 46.06 -4.96 -34.60
N ASP A 47 46.53 -5.41 -33.43
CA ASP A 47 47.05 -6.80 -33.22
C ASP A 47 47.74 -6.95 -31.83
N GLY A 48 47.61 -8.14 -31.22
CA GLY A 48 48.54 -8.76 -30.26
C GLY A 48 49.07 -7.95 -29.06
N GLY A 49 48.29 -7.81 -27.98
CA GLY A 49 48.77 -7.30 -26.69
C GLY A 49 48.09 -7.92 -25.47
N GLU A 50 48.79 -8.80 -24.74
CA GLU A 50 48.35 -9.35 -23.44
C GLU A 50 48.47 -8.28 -22.33
N GLY A 51 47.55 -7.33 -22.31
CA GLY A 51 47.32 -6.41 -21.21
C GLY A 51 46.16 -6.92 -20.34
N GLY A 52 46.40 -7.14 -19.04
CA GLY A 52 45.35 -7.58 -18.13
C GLY A 52 44.35 -6.47 -17.85
N ASP A 53 43.17 -6.54 -18.46
CA ASP A 53 42.01 -5.74 -18.06
C ASP A 53 41.53 -6.20 -16.68
N THR A 54 41.99 -5.50 -15.64
CA THR A 54 41.41 -5.61 -14.30
C THR A 54 40.09 -4.86 -14.31
N GLY A 55 39.06 -5.48 -14.89
CA GLY A 55 37.73 -4.89 -15.01
C GLY A 55 37.20 -4.47 -13.63
N ALA A 56 37.25 -3.16 -13.38
CA ALA A 56 36.72 -2.55 -12.18
C ALA A 56 35.19 -2.66 -12.25
N ALA A 57 34.64 -3.67 -11.57
CA ALA A 57 33.21 -3.77 -11.38
C ALA A 57 32.73 -2.53 -10.62
N ASN A 58 31.70 -1.86 -11.14
CA ASN A 58 31.07 -0.73 -10.45
C ASN A 58 30.72 -1.13 -9.00
N PRO A 59 30.84 -0.21 -8.03
CA PRO A 59 30.41 -0.48 -6.66
C PRO A 59 28.93 -0.87 -6.64
N LEU A 60 28.60 -1.87 -5.83
CA LEU A 60 27.24 -2.34 -5.62
C LEU A 60 26.35 -1.21 -5.10
N ALA A 61 25.09 -1.19 -5.54
CA ALA A 61 24.08 -0.31 -4.96
C ALA A 61 23.98 -0.52 -3.45
N ALA A 62 24.09 0.57 -2.70
CA ALA A 62 24.00 0.60 -1.26
C ALA A 62 23.27 1.87 -0.79
N VAL A 63 22.52 1.76 0.30
CA VAL A 63 21.88 2.88 1.00
C VAL A 63 22.24 2.77 2.47
N ARG A 64 22.75 3.86 3.04
CA ARG A 64 23.19 3.99 4.43
C ARG A 64 22.22 4.91 5.14
N PHE A 65 21.69 4.52 6.30
CA PHE A 65 20.67 5.32 6.97
C PHE A 65 20.74 5.20 8.48
N ILE A 66 20.20 6.21 9.16
CA ILE A 66 20.11 6.27 10.62
C ILE A 66 18.69 5.92 11.05
N VAL A 67 18.54 5.16 12.13
CA VAL A 67 17.26 4.83 12.75
C VAL A 67 17.21 5.45 14.14
N ILE A 68 16.16 6.24 14.41
CA ILE A 68 15.86 6.85 15.71
C ILE A 68 14.35 6.79 15.99
N GLY A 69 13.96 6.79 17.26
CA GLY A 69 12.58 7.02 17.72
C GLY A 69 12.61 7.82 19.02
N ASP A 70 11.46 8.36 19.41
CA ASP A 70 11.25 8.95 20.74
C ASP A 70 12.22 10.11 21.00
N SER A 71 12.50 10.87 19.94
CA SER A 71 13.53 11.91 19.96
C SER A 71 13.07 13.20 20.63
N GLY A 72 11.79 13.52 20.62
CA GLY A 72 11.24 14.87 20.71
C GLY A 72 11.37 15.65 22.03
N SER A 73 12.35 15.37 22.88
CA SER A 73 12.40 15.89 24.26
C SER A 73 13.07 17.26 24.39
N GLY A 74 13.93 17.65 23.44
CA GLY A 74 14.81 18.81 23.57
C GLY A 74 15.89 18.64 24.67
N SER A 75 16.12 17.41 25.14
CA SER A 75 17.04 17.13 26.26
C SER A 75 18.51 17.19 25.82
N ALA A 76 19.44 17.40 26.76
CA ALA A 76 20.87 17.35 26.48
C ALA A 76 21.32 15.97 25.91
N GLY A 77 20.59 14.89 26.22
CA GLY A 77 20.80 13.58 25.59
C GLY A 77 20.46 13.58 24.10
N GLN A 78 19.37 14.24 23.70
CA GLN A 78 19.00 14.38 22.29
C GLN A 78 20.02 15.18 21.48
N TYR A 79 20.54 16.29 22.03
CA TYR A 79 21.62 17.06 21.38
C TYR A 79 22.88 16.22 21.22
N ALA A 80 23.26 15.43 22.24
CA ALA A 80 24.36 14.48 22.13
C ALA A 80 24.10 13.38 21.09
N VAL A 81 22.87 12.88 20.95
CA VAL A 81 22.51 11.95 19.87
C VAL A 81 22.64 12.60 18.49
N GLY A 82 22.24 13.87 18.32
CA GLY A 82 22.45 14.61 17.07
C GLY A 82 23.93 14.82 16.71
N GLU A 83 24.76 15.20 17.68
CA GLU A 83 26.22 15.31 17.49
C GLU A 83 26.88 13.94 17.22
N ALA A 84 26.42 12.88 17.88
CA ALA A 84 26.92 11.51 17.69
C ALA A 84 26.51 10.94 16.32
N ILE A 85 25.29 11.20 15.83
CA ILE A 85 24.85 10.83 14.46
C ILE A 85 25.75 11.49 13.42
N ALA A 86 25.94 12.82 13.51
CA ALA A 86 26.82 13.54 12.59
C ALA A 86 28.26 13.02 12.63
N THR A 87 28.75 12.67 13.82
CA THR A 87 30.07 12.06 14.04
C THR A 87 30.18 10.68 13.38
N VAL A 88 29.17 9.80 13.55
CA VAL A 88 29.14 8.48 12.91
C VAL A 88 29.10 8.64 11.40
N CYS A 89 28.19 9.45 10.86
CA CYS A 89 28.06 9.64 9.41
C CYS A 89 29.38 10.13 8.77
N GLN A 90 30.06 11.13 9.35
CA GLN A 90 31.34 11.63 8.84
C GLN A 90 32.48 10.60 8.91
N ASN A 91 32.45 9.67 9.88
CA ASN A 91 33.43 8.59 10.00
C ASN A 91 33.03 7.31 9.22
N LYS A 92 31.89 7.34 8.51
CA LYS A 92 31.39 6.27 7.63
C LYS A 92 31.54 6.58 6.14
N ASP A 93 32.09 7.74 5.77
CA ASP A 93 32.35 8.11 4.37
C ASP A 93 33.20 7.05 3.65
N GLU A 94 32.71 6.58 2.50
CA GLU A 94 33.30 5.50 1.71
C GLU A 94 33.91 6.03 0.41
N PHE A 95 35.11 5.58 0.07
CA PHE A 95 35.83 5.99 -1.13
C PHE A 95 36.10 4.78 -2.03
N PHE A 96 35.69 4.85 -3.30
CA PHE A 96 35.91 3.83 -4.31
C PHE A 96 36.52 4.49 -5.55
N ASP A 97 37.79 4.17 -5.82
CA ASP A 97 38.65 4.91 -6.74
C ASP A 97 38.58 6.44 -6.48
N ASP A 98 38.18 7.25 -7.47
CA ASP A 98 38.02 8.70 -7.35
C ASP A 98 36.61 9.13 -6.86
N MET A 99 35.71 8.18 -6.56
CA MET A 99 34.34 8.46 -6.08
C MET A 99 34.25 8.44 -4.55
N ALA A 100 33.62 9.47 -3.98
CA ALA A 100 33.24 9.53 -2.57
C ALA A 100 31.72 9.28 -2.42
N PHE A 101 31.35 8.49 -1.42
CA PHE A 101 29.97 8.22 -1.00
C PHE A 101 29.83 8.66 0.46
N PRO A 102 28.79 9.43 0.82
CA PRO A 102 28.59 9.85 2.20
C PRO A 102 28.31 8.63 3.09
N GLY A 103 28.70 8.71 4.36
CA GLY A 103 28.45 7.64 5.33
C GLY A 103 26.98 7.44 5.70
N CYS A 104 26.10 8.38 5.35
CA CYS A 104 24.66 8.35 5.55
C CYS A 104 23.94 9.07 4.40
N ASP A 105 22.81 8.54 3.95
CA ASP A 105 21.97 9.07 2.87
C ASP A 105 20.65 9.67 3.39
N LEU A 106 20.10 9.13 4.50
CA LEU A 106 18.86 9.61 5.15
C LEU A 106 18.77 9.20 6.65
N VAL A 107 17.76 9.72 7.35
CA VAL A 107 17.33 9.30 8.68
C VAL A 107 15.87 8.83 8.63
N VAL A 108 15.52 7.80 9.39
CA VAL A 108 14.13 7.40 9.67
C VAL A 108 13.78 7.63 11.14
N GLY A 109 12.62 8.24 11.38
CA GLY A 109 12.12 8.65 12.69
C GLY A 109 10.85 7.90 13.08
N LEU A 110 10.89 7.19 14.20
CA LEU A 110 9.90 6.18 14.62
C LEU A 110 8.90 6.71 15.65
N GLY A 111 8.40 7.93 15.43
CA GLY A 111 7.38 8.57 16.27
C GLY A 111 7.90 9.15 17.59
N ASP A 112 6.97 9.76 18.33
CA ASP A 112 7.23 10.60 19.51
C ASP A 112 8.24 11.71 19.19
N ASN A 113 7.90 12.41 18.11
CA ASN A 113 8.74 13.40 17.47
C ASN A 113 8.77 14.72 18.26
N ILE A 114 7.69 15.06 18.97
CA ILE A 114 7.55 16.26 19.81
C ILE A 114 6.88 15.92 21.14
N TYR A 115 7.69 15.73 22.20
CA TYR A 115 7.20 15.56 23.56
C TYR A 115 6.73 16.87 24.20
N GLU A 116 5.83 16.89 25.18
CA GLU A 116 5.10 15.76 25.76
C GLU A 116 3.72 15.57 25.13
N SER A 117 3.31 16.40 24.16
CA SER A 117 1.91 16.45 23.68
C SER A 117 1.79 16.93 22.24
N GLY A 118 2.80 16.65 21.40
CA GLY A 118 2.88 17.11 20.03
C GLY A 118 2.96 18.62 19.90
N VAL A 119 2.66 19.09 18.69
CA VAL A 119 2.52 20.50 18.35
C VAL A 119 1.06 20.95 18.41
N THR A 120 0.83 22.24 18.26
CA THR A 120 -0.50 22.89 18.27
C THR A 120 -0.80 23.72 17.02
N SER A 121 0.18 23.89 16.14
CA SER A 121 0.07 24.48 14.81
C SER A 121 1.29 24.07 13.97
N VAL A 122 1.25 24.35 12.66
CA VAL A 122 2.39 24.12 11.75
C VAL A 122 3.57 25.08 11.98
N ASP A 123 3.34 26.20 12.67
CA ASP A 123 4.36 27.18 13.06
C ASP A 123 4.74 27.11 14.55
N ASP A 124 4.41 26.01 15.22
CA ASP A 124 4.68 25.79 16.64
C ASP A 124 6.21 25.82 16.92
N PRO A 125 6.71 26.69 17.82
CA PRO A 125 8.14 26.81 18.14
C PRO A 125 8.80 25.50 18.62
N GLN A 126 8.03 24.50 19.03
CA GLN A 126 8.56 23.19 19.39
C GLN A 126 9.31 22.49 18.25
N PHE A 127 8.97 22.74 16.97
CA PHE A 127 9.78 22.26 15.85
C PHE A 127 11.22 22.82 15.92
N GLU A 128 11.40 24.09 16.29
CA GLU A 128 12.72 24.69 16.48
C GLU A 128 13.46 24.08 17.68
N GLU A 129 12.76 23.91 18.81
CA GLU A 129 13.35 23.49 20.08
C GLU A 129 13.68 21.99 20.16
N LYS A 130 12.91 21.13 19.47
CA LYS A 130 12.91 19.66 19.67
C LYS A 130 13.20 18.85 18.41
N PHE A 131 13.20 19.47 17.22
CA PHE A 131 13.69 18.84 15.99
C PHE A 131 14.90 19.59 15.42
N GLU A 132 14.74 20.86 15.07
CA GLU A 132 15.73 21.58 14.25
C GLU A 132 17.07 21.78 14.99
N LYS A 133 17.04 22.28 16.24
CA LYS A 133 18.26 22.52 17.03
C LYS A 133 18.96 21.25 17.51
N PRO A 134 18.28 20.24 18.12
CA PRO A 134 18.96 19.03 18.59
C PRO A 134 19.66 18.28 17.46
N PHE A 135 19.11 18.35 16.24
CA PHE A 135 19.68 17.73 15.06
C PHE A 135 20.40 18.71 14.12
N GLU A 136 20.70 19.97 14.50
CA GLU A 136 21.43 20.94 13.65
C GLU A 136 22.69 20.34 12.95
N PRO A 137 23.49 19.47 13.60
CA PRO A 137 24.64 18.82 12.96
C PRO A 137 24.34 17.84 11.81
N VAL A 138 23.08 17.46 11.60
CA VAL A 138 22.65 16.37 10.71
C VAL A 138 21.92 16.91 9.47
N ASP A 139 22.67 17.27 8.43
CA ASP A 139 22.13 17.78 7.15
C ASP A 139 21.66 16.63 6.22
N LEU A 140 20.63 15.91 6.65
CA LEU A 140 20.00 14.78 5.96
C LEU A 140 18.47 14.95 5.92
N PRO A 141 17.75 14.27 5.00
CA PRO A 141 16.30 14.12 5.10
C PRO A 141 15.92 13.16 6.23
N PHE A 142 14.89 13.51 6.99
CA PHE A 142 14.33 12.74 8.11
C PHE A 142 12.91 12.29 7.77
N TYR A 143 12.71 11.00 7.49
CA TYR A 143 11.41 10.40 7.18
C TYR A 143 10.73 9.94 8.46
N MET A 144 9.67 10.64 8.86
CA MET A 144 9.01 10.50 10.17
C MET A 144 7.70 9.71 10.09
N VAL A 145 7.36 8.98 11.16
CA VAL A 145 6.00 8.49 11.51
C VAL A 145 5.52 9.19 12.79
N LEU A 146 4.27 8.98 13.21
CA LEU A 146 3.72 9.55 14.46
C LEU A 146 3.76 8.58 15.63
N GLY A 147 3.97 9.12 16.85
CA GLY A 147 3.79 8.39 18.12
C GLY A 147 2.55 8.83 18.91
N ASN A 148 2.38 8.26 20.10
CA ASN A 148 1.22 8.55 20.97
C ASN A 148 1.33 9.91 21.69
N HIS A 149 2.53 10.46 21.88
CA HIS A 149 2.67 11.84 22.34
C HIS A 149 2.34 12.85 21.23
N ASP A 150 2.69 12.55 19.97
CA ASP A 150 2.35 13.41 18.82
C ASP A 150 0.83 13.53 18.59
N ASN A 151 0.06 12.49 18.98
CA ASN A 151 -1.40 12.39 18.87
C ASN A 151 -2.15 12.65 20.20
N THR A 152 -1.59 13.42 21.14
CA THR A 152 -2.19 13.66 22.48
C THR A 152 -3.49 14.47 22.45
N ALA A 153 -4.53 14.04 23.18
CA ALA A 153 -5.71 14.86 23.47
C ALA A 153 -5.66 15.57 24.84
N TYR A 154 -5.51 14.82 25.93
CA TYR A 154 -5.81 15.28 27.30
C TYR A 154 -4.58 15.23 28.24
N VAL A 155 -3.78 14.19 28.14
CA VAL A 155 -2.59 13.92 28.95
C VAL A 155 -1.47 13.49 28.01
N GLY A 156 -0.27 14.05 28.20
CA GLY A 156 0.87 13.78 27.33
C GLY A 156 1.15 12.29 27.18
N GLY A 157 0.99 11.78 25.95
CA GLY A 157 1.17 10.37 25.61
C GLY A 157 -0.11 9.54 25.59
N ASP A 158 -1.30 10.13 25.73
CA ASP A 158 -2.55 9.37 25.71
C ASP A 158 -2.99 8.85 24.32
N GLY A 159 -2.40 9.37 23.23
CA GLY A 159 -2.73 8.98 21.86
C GLY A 159 -4.19 9.22 21.45
N ALA A 160 -4.97 9.99 22.22
CA ALA A 160 -6.43 10.04 22.13
C ALA A 160 -6.97 11.23 21.31
N GLY A 161 -6.14 11.88 20.49
CA GLY A 161 -6.50 13.02 19.66
C GLY A 161 -5.68 13.06 18.36
N ASN A 162 -5.98 12.14 17.46
CA ASN A 162 -5.17 11.83 16.28
C ASN A 162 -5.10 12.98 15.28
N ALA A 163 -6.14 13.81 15.18
CA ALA A 163 -6.14 15.04 14.37
C ALA A 163 -5.02 16.04 14.72
N ARG A 164 -4.29 15.88 15.84
CA ARG A 164 -3.08 16.66 16.14
C ARG A 164 -1.89 16.31 15.22
N GLY A 165 -1.80 15.05 14.79
CA GLY A 165 -0.71 14.57 13.92
C GLY A 165 -0.60 15.34 12.60
N GLU A 166 -1.70 15.89 12.11
CA GLU A 166 -1.76 16.64 10.84
C GLU A 166 -0.79 17.83 10.82
N PHE A 167 -0.58 18.50 11.95
CA PHE A 167 0.37 19.62 12.01
C PHE A 167 1.82 19.20 11.71
N GLN A 168 2.16 17.91 11.83
CA GLN A 168 3.46 17.35 11.46
C GLN A 168 3.53 16.90 9.99
N VAL A 169 2.39 16.50 9.40
CA VAL A 169 2.26 16.31 7.94
C VAL A 169 2.36 17.66 7.24
N ASP A 170 1.56 18.64 7.66
CA ASP A 170 1.55 20.02 7.20
C ASP A 170 2.96 20.66 7.23
N TYR A 171 3.78 20.33 8.24
CA TYR A 171 5.13 20.89 8.37
C TYR A 171 6.03 20.56 7.17
N THR A 172 5.86 19.38 6.57
CA THR A 172 6.53 18.99 5.32
C THR A 172 6.24 20.00 4.19
N TYR A 173 5.01 20.47 4.10
CA TYR A 173 4.52 21.33 3.03
C TYR A 173 4.67 22.83 3.33
N PHE A 174 4.68 23.22 4.60
CA PHE A 174 4.72 24.62 5.04
C PHE A 174 5.92 25.42 4.51
N ASP A 175 5.67 26.52 3.80
CA ASP A 175 6.72 27.43 3.29
C ASP A 175 7.54 28.10 4.40
N GLY A 176 7.04 28.13 5.64
CA GLY A 176 7.71 28.73 6.81
C GLY A 176 8.57 27.77 7.62
N LYS A 177 8.74 26.50 7.19
CA LYS A 177 9.62 25.53 7.87
C LYS A 177 11.08 26.00 7.91
N LEU A 178 11.79 25.63 8.96
CA LEU A 178 13.14 26.15 9.24
C LEU A 178 14.22 25.46 8.40
N SER A 179 14.05 24.17 8.12
CA SER A 179 14.86 23.42 7.15
C SER A 179 13.99 22.56 6.24
N ASN A 180 14.54 22.11 5.11
CA ASN A 180 13.88 21.14 4.23
C ASN A 180 14.11 19.68 4.69
N ARG A 181 14.59 19.44 5.91
CA ARG A 181 14.99 18.11 6.37
C ARG A 181 13.82 17.23 6.77
N TRP A 182 12.80 17.80 7.41
CA TRP A 182 11.57 17.09 7.76
C TRP A 182 10.87 16.51 6.53
N LYS A 183 10.53 15.21 6.57
CA LYS A 183 9.78 14.48 5.54
C LYS A 183 8.70 13.65 6.22
N MET A 184 7.47 14.09 6.06
CA MET A 184 6.27 13.35 6.45
C MET A 184 5.16 13.74 5.46
N PRO A 185 5.13 13.13 4.26
CA PRO A 185 4.23 13.55 3.19
C PRO A 185 2.76 13.23 3.47
N ASP A 186 2.51 12.26 4.34
CA ASP A 186 1.20 11.80 4.81
C ASP A 186 1.39 11.13 6.19
N ARG A 187 0.32 10.70 6.86
CA ARG A 187 0.38 9.92 8.12
C ARG A 187 1.00 8.54 7.92
N TYR A 188 0.61 7.86 6.83
CA TYR A 188 1.18 6.59 6.37
C TYR A 188 1.54 6.70 4.88
N TYR A 189 2.72 6.21 4.49
CA TYR A 189 3.26 6.44 3.14
C TYR A 189 4.38 5.47 2.77
N GLN A 190 4.63 5.32 1.46
CA GLN A 190 5.76 4.56 0.92
C GLN A 190 6.89 5.51 0.51
N HIS A 191 8.14 5.16 0.81
CA HIS A 191 9.32 5.86 0.30
C HIS A 191 10.37 4.88 -0.24
N SER A 192 10.49 4.86 -1.58
CA SER A 192 11.52 4.13 -2.30
C SER A 192 12.86 4.86 -2.31
N VAL A 193 13.95 4.17 -2.00
CA VAL A 193 15.31 4.73 -2.03
C VAL A 193 16.37 3.74 -2.56
N GLY A 194 17.37 4.31 -3.23
CA GLY A 194 18.40 3.58 -3.96
C GLY A 194 17.86 2.93 -5.24
N THR A 195 18.76 2.55 -6.14
CA THR A 195 18.39 1.78 -7.34
C THR A 195 19.45 0.72 -7.55
N THR A 196 19.01 -0.53 -7.75
CA THR A 196 19.92 -1.65 -8.04
C THR A 196 20.70 -1.44 -9.34
N THR A 197 21.96 -1.89 -9.37
CA THR A 197 22.77 -1.88 -10.60
C THR A 197 22.35 -2.97 -11.59
N ILE A 198 21.55 -3.94 -11.12
CA ILE A 198 21.06 -5.10 -11.86
C ILE A 198 19.53 -5.14 -11.75
N ASN A 199 18.85 -5.25 -12.90
CA ASN A 199 17.37 -5.26 -12.99
C ASN A 199 16.76 -4.06 -12.23
N SER A 200 17.01 -2.85 -12.72
CA SER A 200 16.82 -1.58 -12.02
C SER A 200 15.45 -1.41 -11.36
N ARG A 201 15.45 -1.52 -10.03
CA ARG A 201 14.33 -1.39 -9.10
C ARG A 201 14.81 -0.80 -7.76
N PRO A 202 13.93 -0.40 -6.82
CA PRO A 202 14.35 0.16 -5.54
C PRO A 202 15.24 -0.80 -4.74
N LEU A 203 16.24 -0.25 -4.03
CA LEU A 203 17.02 -1.06 -3.10
C LEU A 203 16.26 -1.27 -1.79
N ILE A 204 15.57 -0.23 -1.31
CA ILE A 204 14.71 -0.28 -0.13
C ILE A 204 13.39 0.43 -0.48
N ASP A 205 12.27 -0.17 -0.10
CA ASP A 205 11.02 0.56 0.15
C ASP A 205 10.78 0.63 1.66
N PHE A 206 10.63 1.85 2.16
CA PHE A 206 10.15 2.11 3.52
C PHE A 206 8.62 2.30 3.50
N PHE A 207 7.92 1.70 4.45
CA PHE A 207 6.47 1.81 4.63
C PHE A 207 6.19 2.41 6.01
N ALA A 208 5.91 3.70 6.03
CA ALA A 208 5.49 4.43 7.22
C ALA A 208 4.04 4.06 7.60
N LEU A 209 3.84 3.67 8.85
CA LEU A 209 2.57 3.22 9.42
C LEU A 209 2.21 4.10 10.62
N ASP A 210 1.08 4.81 10.55
CA ASP A 210 0.53 5.48 11.72
C ASP A 210 -0.19 4.48 12.63
N SER A 211 0.62 3.85 13.48
CA SER A 211 0.15 2.86 14.45
C SER A 211 -0.83 3.41 15.50
N ASN A 212 -0.95 4.73 15.70
CA ASN A 212 -1.62 5.26 16.90
C ASN A 212 -3.16 5.11 16.90
N PRO A 213 -3.90 5.38 15.80
CA PRO A 213 -5.33 5.03 15.68
C PRO A 213 -5.67 3.54 15.86
N ILE A 214 -4.66 2.67 15.72
CA ILE A 214 -4.82 1.21 15.71
C ILE A 214 -4.46 0.60 17.07
N ALA A 215 -3.27 0.93 17.58
CA ALA A 215 -2.78 0.52 18.90
C ALA A 215 -3.42 1.29 20.06
N GLY A 216 -4.04 2.45 19.78
CA GLY A 216 -4.60 3.36 20.77
C GLY A 216 -5.63 2.69 21.69
N GLY A 217 -5.37 2.77 23.00
CA GLY A 217 -6.24 2.26 24.06
C GLY A 217 -7.59 2.98 24.20
N PHE A 218 -7.76 4.12 23.52
CA PHE A 218 -8.94 4.97 23.54
C PHE A 218 -9.53 5.09 22.13
N ALA A 219 -10.86 5.14 22.03
CA ALA A 219 -11.50 5.51 20.77
C ALA A 219 -11.35 7.02 20.55
N ASP A 220 -10.92 7.42 19.35
CA ASP A 220 -10.90 8.83 18.97
C ASP A 220 -12.35 9.36 18.85
N PRO A 221 -12.66 10.59 19.32
CA PRO A 221 -13.96 11.22 19.10
C PRO A 221 -14.22 11.61 17.65
N ASP A 222 -13.20 11.66 16.79
CA ASP A 222 -13.33 11.90 15.35
C ASP A 222 -13.31 10.57 14.56
N LEU A 223 -14.38 10.32 13.80
CA LEU A 223 -14.54 9.10 13.01
C LEU A 223 -13.55 9.02 11.83
N ALA A 224 -12.91 10.13 11.44
CA ALA A 224 -11.83 10.12 10.45
C ALA A 224 -10.54 9.45 10.96
N TYR A 225 -10.43 9.17 12.27
CA TYR A 225 -9.31 8.45 12.89
C TYR A 225 -9.77 7.25 13.72
N ALA A 226 -11.00 6.77 13.49
CA ALA A 226 -11.51 5.60 14.19
C ALA A 226 -10.90 4.31 13.61
N TYR A 227 -10.64 3.34 14.49
CA TYR A 227 -10.10 2.02 14.11
C TYR A 227 -10.85 1.35 12.95
N HIS A 228 -12.18 1.44 12.93
CA HIS A 228 -13.05 0.72 11.98
C HIS A 228 -13.21 1.44 10.62
N THR A 229 -12.59 2.60 10.46
CA THR A 229 -12.46 3.34 9.18
C THR A 229 -10.97 3.43 8.85
N TYR A 230 -10.28 4.40 9.44
CA TYR A 230 -8.87 4.71 9.23
C TYR A 230 -7.93 3.51 9.44
N GLY A 231 -8.23 2.63 10.41
CA GLY A 231 -7.46 1.41 10.62
C GLY A 231 -7.61 0.42 9.46
N ILE A 232 -8.84 0.23 8.96
CA ILE A 232 -9.16 -0.60 7.79
C ILE A 232 -8.53 -0.01 6.53
N ASP A 233 -8.63 1.31 6.33
CA ASP A 233 -7.99 2.04 5.22
C ASP A 233 -6.48 1.82 5.21
N GLN A 234 -5.81 2.05 6.35
CA GLN A 234 -4.36 1.86 6.47
C GLN A 234 -3.97 0.38 6.29
N ARG A 235 -4.80 -0.58 6.73
CA ARG A 235 -4.56 -2.02 6.55
C ARG A 235 -4.66 -2.41 5.08
N ASN A 236 -5.68 -1.91 4.37
CA ASN A 236 -5.87 -2.15 2.94
C ASN A 236 -4.73 -1.50 2.12
N TRP A 237 -4.35 -0.26 2.47
CA TRP A 237 -3.19 0.41 1.90
C TRP A 237 -1.89 -0.39 2.16
N ALA A 238 -1.66 -0.83 3.39
CA ALA A 238 -0.43 -1.53 3.77
C ALA A 238 -0.29 -2.88 3.04
N VAL A 239 -1.37 -3.67 2.97
CA VAL A 239 -1.40 -4.93 2.18
C VAL A 239 -1.07 -4.65 0.71
N ASN A 240 -1.73 -3.67 0.09
CA ASN A 240 -1.54 -3.36 -1.34
C ASN A 240 -0.12 -2.81 -1.62
N ALA A 241 0.40 -1.93 -0.76
CA ALA A 241 1.72 -1.32 -0.91
C ALA A 241 2.85 -2.32 -0.66
N LEU A 242 2.73 -3.16 0.38
CA LEU A 242 3.71 -4.21 0.66
C LEU A 242 3.64 -5.34 -0.37
N GLY A 243 2.45 -5.74 -0.83
CA GLY A 243 2.30 -6.72 -1.90
C GLY A 243 2.91 -6.25 -3.22
N GLY A 244 2.44 -5.11 -3.74
CA GLY A 244 2.83 -4.58 -5.05
C GLY A 244 4.26 -4.04 -5.18
N SER A 245 5.00 -3.90 -4.07
CA SER A 245 6.40 -3.46 -4.09
C SER A 245 7.35 -4.51 -4.69
N ASP A 246 8.22 -4.10 -5.62
CA ASP A 246 9.27 -4.94 -6.20
C ASP A 246 10.65 -4.72 -5.57
N ALA A 247 10.76 -3.94 -4.49
CA ALA A 247 12.03 -3.56 -3.87
C ALA A 247 12.86 -4.75 -3.36
N VAL A 248 14.19 -4.57 -3.26
CA VAL A 248 15.08 -5.61 -2.71
C VAL A 248 14.89 -5.82 -1.21
N PHE A 249 14.59 -4.76 -0.45
CA PHE A 249 14.22 -4.81 0.98
C PHE A 249 12.90 -4.08 1.20
N LYS A 250 11.96 -4.72 1.91
CA LYS A 250 10.71 -4.09 2.36
C LYS A 250 10.81 -3.82 3.85
N ILE A 251 10.74 -2.56 4.28
CA ILE A 251 10.94 -2.16 5.68
C ILE A 251 9.71 -1.41 6.19
N ALA A 252 9.00 -1.99 7.15
CA ALA A 252 7.93 -1.33 7.86
C ALA A 252 8.48 -0.41 8.97
N MET A 253 7.90 0.77 9.12
CA MET A 253 8.23 1.77 10.13
C MET A 253 6.96 2.12 10.90
N SER A 254 6.97 1.92 12.22
CA SER A 254 5.87 2.29 13.12
C SER A 254 6.42 3.01 14.35
N HIS A 255 5.53 3.47 15.23
CA HIS A 255 5.91 3.83 16.59
C HIS A 255 5.73 2.64 17.55
N HIS A 256 4.51 2.09 17.62
CA HIS A 256 4.22 0.98 18.52
C HIS A 256 4.87 -0.34 18.03
N PRO A 257 5.63 -1.08 18.88
CA PRO A 257 6.34 -2.29 18.49
C PRO A 257 5.46 -3.55 18.52
N TYR A 258 5.64 -4.46 17.56
CA TYR A 258 5.02 -5.79 17.62
C TYR A 258 5.64 -6.65 18.74
N LEU A 259 6.98 -6.64 18.89
CA LEU A 259 7.72 -7.22 20.01
C LEU A 259 8.60 -6.17 20.71
N SER A 260 8.65 -6.20 22.04
CA SER A 260 9.61 -5.43 22.83
C SER A 260 9.92 -6.12 24.16
N ASN A 261 11.17 -6.08 24.62
CA ASN A 261 11.62 -6.46 25.97
C ASN A 261 11.58 -5.30 26.98
N GLY A 262 11.21 -4.11 26.52
CA GLY A 262 10.97 -2.93 27.32
C GLY A 262 9.70 -3.01 28.18
N SER A 263 9.30 -1.87 28.71
CA SER A 263 8.17 -1.72 29.63
C SER A 263 6.79 -1.87 29.01
N HIS A 264 6.57 -1.33 27.81
CA HIS A 264 5.29 -1.39 27.11
C HIS A 264 5.12 -2.78 26.49
N GLY A 265 6.15 -3.30 25.82
CA GLY A 265 6.24 -4.72 25.48
C GLY A 265 5.62 -5.15 24.15
N ASN A 266 5.03 -6.35 24.11
CA ASN A 266 4.53 -6.96 22.86
C ASN A 266 3.08 -6.55 22.60
N ALA A 267 2.73 -6.39 21.33
CA ALA A 267 1.34 -6.23 20.90
C ALA A 267 0.50 -7.44 21.33
N GLY A 268 -0.70 -7.19 21.84
CA GLY A 268 -1.55 -8.18 22.51
C GLY A 268 -1.27 -8.36 24.01
N ASN A 269 -0.27 -7.68 24.59
CA ASN A 269 -0.01 -7.66 26.04
C ASN A 269 0.66 -6.35 26.51
N TYR A 270 0.30 -5.20 25.90
CA TYR A 270 0.89 -3.89 26.25
C TYR A 270 0.67 -3.51 27.72
N ASP A 271 1.68 -2.88 28.33
CA ASP A 271 1.76 -2.50 29.75
C ASP A 271 1.52 -3.65 30.75
N GLY A 272 1.62 -4.90 30.28
CA GLY A 272 1.25 -6.09 31.06
C GLY A 272 -0.26 -6.22 31.30
N VAL A 273 -1.08 -5.59 30.46
CA VAL A 273 -2.54 -5.74 30.39
C VAL A 273 -2.86 -7.01 29.60
N PRO A 274 -3.42 -8.07 30.23
CA PRO A 274 -3.79 -9.29 29.51
C PRO A 274 -4.93 -9.01 28.53
N SER A 275 -4.80 -9.48 27.29
CA SER A 275 -5.81 -9.24 26.26
C SER A 275 -7.15 -9.90 26.53
N GLU A 276 -7.20 -10.96 27.35
CA GLU A 276 -8.47 -11.56 27.78
C GLU A 276 -9.27 -10.67 28.74
N LEU A 277 -8.68 -9.57 29.23
CA LEU A 277 -9.34 -8.58 30.09
C LEU A 277 -9.66 -7.27 29.37
N LEU A 278 -8.73 -6.74 28.57
CA LEU A 278 -8.85 -5.44 27.88
C LEU A 278 -8.09 -5.46 26.53
N PRO A 279 -8.59 -6.16 25.49
CA PRO A 279 -7.81 -6.48 24.29
C PRO A 279 -7.34 -5.25 23.49
N VAL A 280 -8.13 -4.17 23.49
CA VAL A 280 -7.77 -2.89 22.85
C VAL A 280 -6.58 -2.24 23.56
N LEU A 281 -6.60 -2.15 24.89
CA LEU A 281 -5.50 -1.58 25.69
C LEU A 281 -4.26 -2.49 25.71
N ALA A 282 -4.43 -3.80 25.52
CA ALA A 282 -3.34 -4.73 25.32
C ALA A 282 -2.70 -4.62 23.92
N GLY A 283 -3.31 -3.90 22.97
CA GLY A 283 -2.80 -3.74 21.61
C GLY A 283 -3.10 -4.90 20.67
N GLU A 284 -4.11 -5.74 20.93
CA GLU A 284 -4.46 -6.86 20.03
C GLU A 284 -4.81 -6.38 18.61
N ARG A 285 -5.43 -5.20 18.49
CA ARG A 285 -5.69 -4.52 17.21
C ARG A 285 -4.43 -4.31 16.38
N TRP A 286 -3.34 -3.87 17.01
CA TRP A 286 -2.05 -3.70 16.35
C TRP A 286 -1.35 -5.03 16.11
N LYS A 287 -1.55 -6.03 17.00
CA LYS A 287 -1.08 -7.40 16.77
C LYS A 287 -1.71 -7.99 15.50
N ALA A 288 -3.04 -7.86 15.36
CA ALA A 288 -3.80 -8.29 14.19
C ALA A 288 -3.39 -7.53 12.93
N PHE A 289 -3.25 -6.19 12.98
CA PHE A 289 -2.74 -5.39 11.85
C PHE A 289 -1.39 -5.93 11.35
N MET A 290 -0.47 -6.17 12.28
CA MET A 290 0.87 -6.67 11.97
C MET A 290 0.82 -8.09 11.38
N GLU A 291 0.09 -9.00 12.00
CA GLU A 291 -0.07 -10.40 11.56
C GLU A 291 -0.87 -10.54 10.25
N GLU A 292 -1.64 -9.53 9.86
CA GLU A 292 -2.45 -9.53 8.62
C GLU A 292 -1.81 -8.76 7.45
N ALA A 293 -1.14 -7.64 7.71
CA ALA A 293 -0.63 -6.75 6.66
C ALA A 293 0.89 -6.69 6.49
N VAL A 294 1.67 -6.97 7.56
CA VAL A 294 3.11 -6.63 7.60
C VAL A 294 4.02 -7.84 7.79
N CYS A 295 3.59 -8.82 8.60
CA CYS A 295 4.34 -10.02 8.93
C CYS A 295 4.63 -10.89 7.71
N ASP A 296 5.86 -11.43 7.66
CA ASP A 296 6.48 -12.13 6.52
C ASP A 296 6.63 -11.31 5.23
N GLN A 297 5.70 -10.38 4.93
CA GLN A 297 5.77 -9.44 3.82
C GLN A 297 6.95 -8.48 3.95
N ALA A 298 7.12 -7.83 5.10
CA ALA A 298 8.29 -7.02 5.40
C ALA A 298 9.51 -7.88 5.79
N ASP A 299 10.70 -7.45 5.39
CA ASP A 299 11.97 -8.01 5.90
C ASP A 299 12.25 -7.54 7.33
N PHE A 300 11.90 -6.29 7.63
CA PHE A 300 12.12 -5.66 8.94
C PHE A 300 10.92 -4.84 9.37
N LEU A 301 10.64 -4.85 10.68
CA LEU A 301 9.85 -3.83 11.36
C LEU A 301 10.77 -2.99 12.25
N PHE A 302 10.74 -1.67 12.07
CA PHE A 302 11.38 -0.70 12.95
C PHE A 302 10.33 0.04 13.78
N ALA A 303 10.52 0.12 15.10
CA ALA A 303 9.60 0.73 16.06
C ALA A 303 10.33 1.56 17.16
N GLY A 304 9.58 2.39 17.88
CA GLY A 304 10.03 3.20 19.03
C GLY A 304 9.29 2.80 20.31
N HIS A 305 8.74 3.79 21.02
CA HIS A 305 7.77 3.70 22.13
C HIS A 305 8.35 3.18 23.46
N ASP A 306 9.05 2.05 23.46
CA ASP A 306 9.90 1.66 24.58
C ASP A 306 11.25 2.39 24.46
N HIS A 307 11.62 3.16 25.50
CA HIS A 307 12.76 4.08 25.44
C HIS A 307 14.11 3.38 25.64
N ASP A 308 14.39 2.40 24.80
CA ASP A 308 15.59 1.57 24.81
C ASP A 308 15.97 1.14 23.37
N LEU A 309 17.07 0.41 23.23
CA LEU A 309 17.58 -0.10 21.96
C LEU A 309 17.46 -1.63 21.93
N GLN A 310 16.86 -2.21 20.89
CA GLN A 310 16.73 -3.66 20.75
C GLN A 310 16.90 -4.10 19.29
N VAL A 311 17.50 -5.27 19.09
CA VAL A 311 17.46 -6.04 17.84
C VAL A 311 16.95 -7.43 18.20
N LEU A 312 15.67 -7.69 17.96
CA LEU A 312 15.00 -8.94 18.32
C LEU A 312 14.92 -9.87 17.11
N ASN A 313 15.03 -11.18 17.38
CA ASN A 313 14.91 -12.21 16.35
C ASN A 313 13.48 -12.27 15.78
N ALA A 314 13.38 -12.60 14.48
CA ALA A 314 12.15 -13.07 13.87
C ALA A 314 11.48 -14.21 14.68
N VAL A 315 10.14 -14.24 14.67
CA VAL A 315 9.31 -15.20 15.42
C VAL A 315 8.32 -15.93 14.50
N PRO A 316 7.92 -17.18 14.81
CA PRO A 316 7.07 -17.97 13.91
C PRO A 316 5.70 -17.35 13.56
N SER A 317 5.14 -16.50 14.42
CA SER A 317 3.90 -15.77 14.14
C SER A 317 4.06 -14.63 13.12
N CYS A 318 5.29 -14.20 12.84
CA CYS A 318 5.60 -13.10 11.94
C CYS A 318 6.59 -13.48 10.82
N GLY A 319 6.73 -14.78 10.56
CA GLY A 319 7.52 -15.33 9.46
C GLY A 319 9.00 -14.92 9.45
N ARG A 320 9.47 -14.34 8.34
CA ARG A 320 10.85 -13.86 8.18
C ARG A 320 11.19 -12.54 8.89
N THR A 321 10.19 -11.78 9.34
CA THR A 321 10.37 -10.37 9.71
C THR A 321 11.21 -10.24 10.98
N GLU A 322 12.37 -9.59 10.88
CA GLU A 322 13.26 -9.29 12.02
C GLU A 322 12.89 -7.90 12.61
N PHE A 323 13.14 -7.66 13.90
CA PHE A 323 12.63 -6.47 14.59
C PHE A 323 13.74 -5.59 15.17
N VAL A 324 13.57 -4.26 15.08
CA VAL A 324 14.42 -3.27 15.75
C VAL A 324 13.57 -2.28 16.53
N VAL A 325 13.86 -2.10 17.82
CA VAL A 325 13.28 -1.05 18.66
C VAL A 325 14.36 0.00 18.91
N SER A 326 14.05 1.29 18.71
CA SER A 326 15.05 2.36 18.71
C SER A 326 14.61 3.65 19.44
N GLY A 327 13.80 3.53 20.49
CA GLY A 327 13.23 4.67 21.24
C GLY A 327 14.19 5.42 22.18
N ALA A 328 15.50 5.31 21.97
CA ALA A 328 16.51 5.86 22.88
C ALA A 328 17.09 7.23 22.44
N ALA A 329 16.48 7.93 21.48
CA ALA A 329 17.09 9.15 20.94
C ALA A 329 16.86 10.40 21.82
N GLY A 330 15.70 10.51 22.48
CA GLY A 330 15.34 11.69 23.29
C GLY A 330 15.08 11.41 24.77
N LYS A 331 14.74 10.18 25.12
CA LYS A 331 14.50 9.67 26.49
C LYS A 331 15.16 8.30 26.65
N THR A 332 15.26 7.79 27.89
CA THR A 332 15.81 6.45 28.19
C THR A 332 15.03 5.77 29.31
N ARG A 333 15.06 4.43 29.35
CA ARG A 333 14.35 3.60 30.34
C ARG A 333 15.07 2.25 30.50
N SER A 334 14.90 1.59 31.65
CA SER A 334 15.36 0.20 31.83
C SER A 334 14.48 -0.78 31.04
N LEU A 335 15.10 -1.80 30.44
CA LEU A 335 14.38 -2.97 29.91
C LEU A 335 13.63 -3.66 31.06
N ALA A 336 12.39 -4.10 30.82
CA ALA A 336 11.54 -4.66 31.88
C ALA A 336 11.64 -6.19 31.98
N ASP A 337 11.81 -6.89 30.85
CA ASP A 337 12.01 -8.33 30.81
C ASP A 337 12.92 -8.72 29.64
N THR A 338 14.20 -8.94 29.93
CA THR A 338 15.22 -9.29 28.93
C THR A 338 15.13 -10.73 28.42
N GLU A 339 14.26 -11.57 28.98
CA GLU A 339 14.05 -12.96 28.57
C GLU A 339 12.72 -13.15 27.79
N ARG A 340 11.85 -12.13 27.74
CA ARG A 340 10.54 -12.16 27.05
C ARG A 340 10.63 -12.53 25.58
N ASN A 341 11.48 -11.85 24.82
CA ASN A 341 11.78 -12.12 23.41
C ASN A 341 13.28 -12.34 23.21
N ALA A 342 13.64 -13.19 22.25
CA ALA A 342 15.03 -13.53 21.98
C ALA A 342 15.76 -12.37 21.24
N ALA A 343 16.63 -11.66 21.96
CA ALA A 343 17.39 -10.53 21.44
C ALA A 343 18.79 -10.93 20.91
N ARG A 344 19.21 -10.34 19.78
CA ARG A 344 20.61 -10.31 19.33
C ARG A 344 21.40 -9.23 20.07
N TYR A 345 20.74 -8.12 20.34
CA TYR A 345 21.20 -7.00 21.17
C TYR A 345 20.00 -6.36 21.87
N GLN A 346 20.18 -5.92 23.11
CA GLN A 346 19.20 -5.13 23.85
C GLN A 346 19.91 -4.28 24.90
N LYS A 347 19.55 -2.99 25.00
CA LYS A 347 20.12 -2.04 25.95
C LYS A 347 19.11 -0.97 26.35
N GLY A 348 18.73 -0.98 27.63
CA GLY A 348 18.09 0.14 28.31
C GLY A 348 19.09 1.04 29.05
N ASP A 349 18.59 2.10 29.67
CA ASP A 349 19.33 3.07 30.47
C ASP A 349 20.53 3.73 29.76
N SER A 350 20.45 3.89 28.44
CA SER A 350 21.42 4.55 27.55
C SER A 350 20.67 5.29 26.47
N TYR A 351 21.17 6.47 26.06
CA TYR A 351 20.72 7.06 24.80
C TYR A 351 21.35 6.28 23.64
N GLY A 352 20.81 6.46 22.43
CA GLY A 352 21.46 5.98 21.22
C GLY A 352 20.56 5.86 20.00
N PHE A 353 21.10 5.22 18.97
CA PHE A 353 20.50 5.06 17.64
C PHE A 353 21.14 3.86 16.93
N PHE A 354 20.61 3.49 15.77
CA PHE A 354 21.27 2.54 14.86
C PHE A 354 21.75 3.22 13.59
N TRP A 355 22.93 2.83 13.12
CA TRP A 355 23.36 3.03 11.74
C TRP A 355 23.13 1.74 10.95
N MET A 356 22.52 1.88 9.78
CA MET A 356 22.12 0.79 8.90
C MET A 356 22.78 0.93 7.54
N LYS A 357 23.08 -0.19 6.88
CA LYS A 357 23.54 -0.21 5.48
C LYS A 357 22.93 -1.38 4.72
N ALA A 358 22.05 -1.08 3.77
CA ALA A 358 21.60 -2.04 2.76
C ALA A 358 22.63 -2.12 1.64
N VAL A 359 22.84 -3.32 1.09
CA VAL A 359 23.67 -3.57 -0.11
C VAL A 359 22.98 -4.61 -0.98
N GLU A 360 22.94 -4.40 -2.30
CA GLU A 360 22.37 -5.38 -3.24
C GLU A 360 23.19 -6.69 -3.33
N ALA A 361 22.62 -7.70 -3.99
CA ALA A 361 23.28 -8.99 -4.19
C ALA A 361 24.47 -8.85 -5.16
N ASN A 362 25.57 -9.55 -4.88
CA ASN A 362 26.77 -9.50 -5.71
C ASN A 362 26.77 -10.66 -6.74
N PRO A 363 26.65 -10.38 -8.05
CA PRO A 363 26.56 -11.43 -9.08
C PRO A 363 27.91 -12.11 -9.35
N VAL A 364 29.03 -11.49 -8.97
CA VAL A 364 30.39 -12.01 -9.21
C VAL A 364 30.81 -12.99 -8.10
N THR A 365 30.44 -12.69 -6.85
CA THR A 365 30.74 -13.55 -5.69
C THR A 365 29.59 -14.48 -5.30
N LEU A 366 28.41 -14.31 -5.92
CA LEU A 366 27.15 -14.98 -5.58
C LEU A 366 26.70 -14.75 -4.12
N ALA A 367 27.11 -13.62 -3.52
CA ALA A 367 26.65 -13.24 -2.20
C ALA A 367 25.23 -12.64 -2.26
N PRO A 368 24.31 -13.02 -1.36
CA PRO A 368 22.97 -12.42 -1.30
C PRO A 368 23.05 -10.95 -0.90
N ALA A 369 21.97 -10.20 -1.19
CA ALA A 369 21.78 -8.85 -0.67
C ALA A 369 21.78 -8.87 0.87
N LYS A 370 22.26 -7.79 1.51
CA LYS A 370 22.41 -7.73 2.97
C LYS A 370 21.94 -6.40 3.55
N LEU A 371 21.38 -6.45 4.75
CA LEU A 371 21.21 -5.29 5.63
C LEU A 371 22.15 -5.46 6.83
N CYS A 372 23.11 -4.56 6.97
CA CYS A 372 23.97 -4.47 8.15
C CYS A 372 23.40 -3.45 9.13
N VAL A 373 23.44 -3.78 10.41
CA VAL A 373 23.05 -2.95 11.56
C VAL A 373 24.26 -2.72 12.46
N GLU A 374 24.41 -1.50 12.96
CA GLU A 374 25.34 -1.12 14.02
C GLU A 374 24.61 -0.29 15.07
N ALA A 375 24.66 -0.71 16.34
CA ALA A 375 24.08 0.02 17.46
C ALA A 375 25.11 1.00 18.06
N TYR A 376 24.73 2.26 18.24
CA TYR A 376 25.57 3.27 18.85
C TYR A 376 24.94 3.76 20.16
N GLU A 377 25.55 3.39 21.27
CA GLU A 377 25.22 3.91 22.60
C GLU A 377 25.84 5.30 22.77
N VAL A 378 25.05 6.25 23.27
CA VAL A 378 25.45 7.66 23.44
C VAL A 378 25.46 8.03 24.92
N ASP A 379 26.60 8.52 25.40
CA ASP A 379 26.79 9.07 26.74
C ASP A 379 27.23 10.55 26.63
N PRO A 380 26.36 11.51 27.01
CA PRO A 380 26.67 12.94 26.95
C PRO A 380 27.85 13.39 27.84
N ASP A 381 28.21 12.62 28.87
CA ASP A 381 29.33 12.91 29.77
C ASP A 381 30.65 12.24 29.32
N ALA A 382 30.63 11.43 28.25
CA ALA A 382 31.80 10.68 27.74
C ALA A 382 32.62 11.43 26.68
N GLU A 383 33.94 11.17 26.66
CA GLU A 383 34.80 11.60 25.55
C GLU A 383 34.37 10.89 24.26
N GLY A 384 34.19 11.67 23.17
CA GLY A 384 33.66 11.12 21.91
C GLY A 384 32.20 10.67 21.98
N LEU A 385 31.44 11.12 22.98
CA LEU A 385 30.02 10.79 23.22
C LEU A 385 29.74 9.28 23.37
N GLY A 386 30.76 8.49 23.68
CA GLY A 386 30.70 7.02 23.71
C GLY A 386 30.92 6.35 22.34
N VAL A 387 30.59 7.02 21.23
CA VAL A 387 30.62 6.44 19.87
C VAL A 387 32.01 6.37 19.24
N ILE A 388 32.99 7.13 19.75
CA ILE A 388 34.42 7.06 19.36
C ILE A 388 35.28 6.64 20.55
N THR A 389 36.23 5.73 20.32
CA THR A 389 37.30 5.40 21.29
C THR A 389 38.66 5.37 20.57
N VAL A 390 39.65 6.10 21.10
CA VAL A 390 41.00 6.28 20.50
C VAL A 390 40.99 6.80 19.04
N GLY A 391 39.89 7.44 18.61
CA GLY A 391 39.75 7.99 17.25
C GLY A 391 39.17 7.02 16.22
N GLU A 392 38.73 5.84 16.62
CA GLU A 392 37.95 4.91 15.78
C GLU A 392 36.51 4.81 16.30
N LEU A 393 35.53 4.62 15.39
CA LEU A 393 34.14 4.33 15.78
C LEU A 393 34.06 3.00 16.54
N GLN A 394 33.25 2.95 17.60
CA GLN A 394 32.98 1.73 18.36
C GLN A 394 31.47 1.50 18.50
N PRO A 395 30.84 0.78 17.56
CA PRO A 395 29.46 0.33 17.74
C PRO A 395 29.39 -0.70 18.89
N ALA A 396 28.40 -0.54 19.77
CA ALA A 396 28.15 -1.47 20.89
C ALA A 396 27.71 -2.86 20.43
N PHE A 397 27.13 -2.94 19.22
CA PHE A 397 26.75 -4.17 18.55
C PHE A 397 26.83 -3.98 17.03
N SER A 398 27.16 -5.05 16.30
CA SER A 398 27.10 -5.08 14.83
C SER A 398 26.65 -6.45 14.33
N HIS A 399 25.80 -6.47 13.32
CA HIS A 399 25.34 -7.68 12.63
C HIS A 399 25.03 -7.38 11.16
N CYS A 400 25.06 -8.40 10.31
CA CYS A 400 24.60 -8.30 8.92
C CYS A 400 23.66 -9.45 8.60
N PHE A 401 22.39 -9.12 8.38
CA PHE A 401 21.36 -10.04 7.92
C PHE A 401 21.54 -10.26 6.41
N GLU A 402 21.43 -11.51 5.96
CA GLU A 402 21.30 -11.84 4.54
C GLU A 402 19.81 -11.85 4.18
N LYS A 403 19.43 -11.35 3.00
CA LYS A 403 18.04 -11.30 2.52
C LYS A 403 17.41 -12.70 2.55
N GLN A 404 16.30 -12.85 3.29
CA GLN A 404 15.56 -14.11 3.37
C GLN A 404 14.41 -14.18 2.34
N MET A 405 14.04 -15.40 1.97
CA MET A 405 12.77 -15.69 1.29
C MET A 405 11.60 -15.48 2.27
N MET A 406 10.39 -15.29 1.74
CA MET A 406 9.17 -15.38 2.56
C MET A 406 9.04 -16.81 3.10
N THR A 407 8.46 -16.94 4.28
CA THR A 407 8.19 -18.23 4.92
C THR A 407 6.79 -18.77 4.62
N MET A 408 5.95 -17.96 3.97
CA MET A 408 4.57 -18.26 3.56
C MET A 408 3.67 -18.55 4.78
N VAL A 409 3.79 -17.72 5.82
CA VAL A 409 2.85 -17.71 6.94
C VAL A 409 1.49 -17.19 6.44
N SER A 410 0.42 -17.88 6.77
CA SER A 410 -0.95 -17.41 6.54
C SER A 410 -1.18 -16.11 7.31
N ALA A 411 -1.55 -15.05 6.60
CA ALA A 411 -1.99 -13.80 7.22
C ALA A 411 -3.12 -14.06 8.23
N GLY A 412 -3.16 -13.27 9.31
CA GLY A 412 -4.33 -13.21 10.17
C GLY A 412 -5.56 -12.67 9.43
N ASN A 413 -6.75 -13.01 9.91
CA ASN A 413 -8.03 -12.40 9.52
C ASN A 413 -8.72 -11.75 10.73
N ASP A 414 -7.96 -11.40 11.78
CA ASP A 414 -8.51 -10.93 13.07
C ASP A 414 -8.66 -9.40 13.11
N PHE A 415 -8.20 -8.68 12.06
CA PHE A 415 -8.25 -7.22 12.05
C PHE A 415 -9.65 -6.66 11.75
N SER A 416 -10.45 -7.35 10.92
CA SER A 416 -11.87 -7.04 10.71
C SER A 416 -12.69 -7.17 12.01
N GLY A 417 -12.26 -8.07 12.90
CA GLY A 417 -12.55 -8.06 14.33
C GLY A 417 -13.86 -8.74 14.75
N GLN A 418 -13.75 -9.97 15.29
CA GLN A 418 -14.87 -10.57 16.02
C GLN A 418 -14.97 -10.02 17.45
N ALA A 419 -16.19 -9.61 17.84
CA ALA A 419 -16.52 -9.46 19.26
C ALA A 419 -16.67 -10.85 19.91
N LEU A 420 -16.06 -11.03 21.08
CA LEU A 420 -15.94 -12.32 21.77
C LEU A 420 -17.30 -12.99 22.12
N GLY A 421 -17.73 -13.97 21.32
CA GLY A 421 -18.31 -15.21 21.87
C GLY A 421 -19.69 -15.70 21.39
N GLY A 422 -19.69 -16.59 20.40
CA GLY A 422 -20.20 -17.96 20.60
C GLY A 422 -21.66 -18.32 20.30
N TYR A 423 -21.80 -19.38 19.47
CA TYR A 423 -22.96 -20.27 19.24
C TYR A 423 -24.11 -19.79 18.34
N ALA A 424 -24.30 -20.55 17.25
CA ALA A 424 -25.62 -20.93 16.75
C ALA A 424 -25.58 -22.24 15.94
N LEU A 425 -26.76 -22.72 15.54
CA LEU A 425 -27.00 -23.79 14.55
C LEU A 425 -28.10 -23.29 13.59
N PRO A 426 -28.12 -23.74 12.32
CA PRO A 426 -28.72 -22.98 11.22
C PRO A 426 -30.26 -23.10 11.08
N LEU A 427 -30.86 -22.05 10.51
CA LEU A 427 -32.24 -21.94 9.99
C LEU A 427 -32.23 -20.98 8.77
N PRO A 428 -33.28 -20.96 7.91
CA PRO A 428 -33.12 -20.65 6.48
C PRO A 428 -33.51 -19.22 6.04
N LEU A 429 -33.11 -18.90 4.79
CA LEU A 429 -33.42 -17.75 3.93
C LEU A 429 -34.51 -16.75 4.42
N PRO A 430 -34.19 -15.43 4.52
CA PRO A 430 -35.09 -14.40 5.05
C PRO A 430 -36.43 -14.20 4.31
N GLU A 431 -37.43 -13.66 5.03
CA GLU A 431 -38.61 -13.03 4.43
C GLU A 431 -38.28 -11.60 3.97
N GLY A 432 -38.22 -11.35 2.66
CA GLY A 432 -38.06 -10.01 2.07
C GLY A 432 -37.65 -10.07 0.59
N PHE A 433 -36.48 -10.66 0.35
CA PHE A 433 -35.73 -10.69 -0.91
C PHE A 433 -36.56 -10.96 -2.18
N ASP A 434 -36.58 -10.00 -3.12
CA ASP A 434 -37.10 -10.22 -4.47
C ASP A 434 -35.99 -10.64 -5.43
N ALA A 435 -35.89 -11.94 -5.69
CA ALA A 435 -35.00 -12.50 -6.71
C ALA A 435 -35.25 -11.97 -8.15
N ASN A 436 -36.34 -11.25 -8.39
CA ASN A 436 -36.71 -10.67 -9.68
C ASN A 436 -36.35 -9.16 -9.80
N PHE A 437 -35.66 -8.57 -8.82
CA PHE A 437 -35.30 -7.15 -8.83
C PHE A 437 -34.61 -6.70 -10.14
N THR A 438 -34.95 -5.50 -10.63
CA THR A 438 -34.43 -4.93 -11.89
C THR A 438 -34.03 -3.47 -11.73
N GLY A 439 -32.73 -3.22 -11.62
CA GLY A 439 -32.12 -1.89 -11.59
C GLY A 439 -31.33 -1.56 -12.87
N PRO A 440 -30.40 -0.59 -12.79
CA PRO A 440 -29.59 -0.10 -13.92
C PRO A 440 -28.62 -1.13 -14.51
N LEU A 441 -28.12 -2.08 -13.70
CA LEU A 441 -27.14 -3.09 -14.09
C LEU A 441 -27.80 -4.38 -14.61
N LYS A 442 -29.13 -4.42 -14.71
CA LYS A 442 -29.89 -5.62 -15.09
C LYS A 442 -29.43 -6.25 -16.41
N GLU A 443 -29.23 -5.46 -17.48
CA GLU A 443 -28.82 -6.00 -18.78
C GLU A 443 -27.39 -6.56 -18.77
N LEU A 444 -26.51 -5.97 -17.94
CA LEU A 444 -25.17 -6.48 -17.68
C LEU A 444 -25.23 -7.82 -16.92
N ARG A 445 -26.04 -7.90 -15.85
CA ARG A 445 -26.24 -9.11 -15.05
C ARG A 445 -26.79 -10.27 -15.88
N GLU A 446 -27.89 -10.05 -16.61
CA GLU A 446 -28.49 -11.06 -17.49
C GLU A 446 -27.50 -11.53 -18.58
N THR A 447 -26.67 -10.63 -19.12
CA THR A 447 -25.65 -10.97 -20.13
C THR A 447 -24.50 -11.80 -19.54
N LEU A 448 -24.00 -11.44 -18.35
CA LEU A 448 -22.94 -12.17 -17.66
C LEU A 448 -23.38 -13.58 -17.24
N VAL A 449 -24.55 -13.70 -16.62
CA VAL A 449 -25.09 -14.99 -16.19
C VAL A 449 -25.34 -15.90 -17.39
N ALA A 450 -25.84 -15.38 -18.51
CA ALA A 450 -25.96 -16.14 -19.75
C ALA A 450 -24.59 -16.60 -20.30
N GLY A 451 -23.59 -15.72 -20.30
CA GLY A 451 -22.23 -16.03 -20.77
C GLY A 451 -21.54 -17.12 -19.95
N PHE A 452 -21.59 -17.04 -18.61
CA PHE A 452 -21.06 -18.09 -17.75
C PHE A 452 -21.88 -19.40 -17.83
N THR A 453 -23.20 -19.32 -18.00
CA THR A 453 -24.04 -20.52 -18.22
C THR A 453 -23.67 -21.27 -19.51
N GLU A 454 -23.28 -20.55 -20.57
CA GLU A 454 -22.75 -21.16 -21.80
C GLU A 454 -21.35 -21.73 -21.58
N ALA A 455 -20.44 -20.98 -20.95
CA ALA A 455 -19.07 -21.41 -20.68
C ALA A 455 -18.99 -22.66 -19.77
N GLY A 456 -19.78 -22.71 -18.70
CA GLY A 456 -19.87 -23.84 -17.78
C GLY A 456 -20.53 -25.08 -18.39
N ALA A 457 -21.16 -24.97 -19.57
CA ALA A 457 -21.93 -26.06 -20.16
C ALA A 457 -21.08 -27.27 -20.57
N GLY A 458 -19.76 -27.10 -20.73
CA GLY A 458 -18.79 -28.16 -21.04
C GLY A 458 -18.14 -28.85 -19.82
N LEU A 459 -18.44 -28.43 -18.59
CA LEU A 459 -17.81 -28.97 -17.39
C LEU A 459 -18.28 -30.41 -17.06
N PRO A 460 -17.44 -31.24 -16.38
CA PRO A 460 -17.85 -32.51 -15.79
C PRO A 460 -19.04 -32.35 -14.84
N GLU A 461 -19.92 -33.36 -14.75
CA GLU A 461 -21.21 -33.27 -14.03
C GLU A 461 -21.08 -32.80 -12.56
N GLU A 462 -20.08 -33.31 -11.83
CA GLU A 462 -19.81 -32.92 -10.43
C GLU A 462 -19.31 -31.47 -10.31
N GLN A 463 -18.35 -31.07 -11.15
CA GLN A 463 -17.83 -29.68 -11.18
C GLN A 463 -18.88 -28.69 -11.68
N ARG A 464 -19.69 -29.09 -12.66
CA ARG A 464 -20.78 -28.27 -13.20
C ARG A 464 -21.81 -27.92 -12.13
N GLN A 465 -22.15 -28.85 -11.25
CA GLN A 465 -23.08 -28.57 -10.15
C GLN A 465 -22.54 -27.44 -9.25
N VAL A 466 -21.27 -27.53 -8.85
CA VAL A 466 -20.59 -26.50 -8.04
C VAL A 466 -20.52 -25.17 -8.79
N PHE A 467 -20.20 -25.19 -10.09
CA PHE A 467 -20.17 -24.01 -10.95
C PHE A 467 -21.53 -23.31 -11.07
N ASP A 468 -22.60 -24.07 -11.37
CA ASP A 468 -23.97 -23.56 -11.48
C ASP A 468 -24.45 -22.98 -10.13
N GLN A 469 -23.98 -23.51 -8.98
CA GLN A 469 -24.23 -22.96 -7.65
C GLN A 469 -23.44 -21.67 -7.36
N MET A 470 -22.15 -21.61 -7.71
CA MET A 470 -21.33 -20.40 -7.59
C MET A 470 -21.89 -19.26 -8.46
N LEU A 471 -22.34 -19.58 -9.67
CA LEU A 471 -22.95 -18.61 -10.58
C LEU A 471 -24.25 -18.02 -10.01
N ALA A 472 -25.06 -18.84 -9.32
CA ALA A 472 -26.23 -18.35 -8.60
C ALA A 472 -25.87 -17.41 -7.43
N GLY A 473 -24.85 -17.74 -6.63
CA GLY A 473 -24.36 -16.82 -5.58
C GLY A 473 -23.81 -15.51 -6.15
N THR A 474 -23.13 -15.59 -7.31
CA THR A 474 -22.62 -14.43 -8.07
C THR A 474 -23.77 -13.54 -8.56
N ASP A 475 -24.82 -14.12 -9.14
CA ASP A 475 -26.01 -13.39 -9.61
C ASP A 475 -26.73 -12.67 -8.46
N ILE A 476 -26.77 -13.25 -7.25
CA ILE A 476 -27.37 -12.61 -6.08
C ILE A 476 -26.53 -11.42 -5.58
N LEU A 477 -25.19 -11.52 -5.55
CA LEU A 477 -24.33 -10.35 -5.25
C LEU A 477 -24.43 -9.27 -6.33
N PHE A 478 -24.60 -9.67 -7.59
CA PHE A 478 -24.86 -8.75 -8.68
C PHE A 478 -26.26 -8.11 -8.57
N ASN A 479 -27.25 -8.82 -8.03
CA ASN A 479 -28.57 -8.28 -7.70
C ASN A 479 -28.47 -7.24 -6.56
N ALA A 480 -27.64 -7.49 -5.54
CA ALA A 480 -27.33 -6.49 -4.52
C ALA A 480 -26.69 -5.23 -5.13
N MET A 481 -25.68 -5.38 -5.98
CA MET A 481 -25.01 -4.24 -6.64
C MET A 481 -25.95 -3.49 -7.58
N ASP A 482 -26.86 -4.19 -8.27
CA ASP A 482 -27.93 -3.59 -9.07
C ASP A 482 -28.92 -2.78 -8.22
N ALA A 483 -29.29 -3.28 -7.04
CA ALA A 483 -30.19 -2.61 -6.08
C ALA A 483 -29.54 -1.41 -5.39
N ALA A 484 -28.27 -1.51 -4.99
CA ALA A 484 -27.49 -0.38 -4.50
C ALA A 484 -27.37 0.72 -5.58
N THR A 485 -27.04 0.35 -6.82
CA THR A 485 -26.94 1.29 -7.95
C THR A 485 -28.30 1.91 -8.30
N ALA A 486 -29.41 1.17 -8.14
CA ALA A 486 -30.75 1.71 -8.28
C ALA A 486 -31.05 2.79 -7.22
N ALA A 487 -30.86 2.48 -5.93
CA ALA A 487 -31.07 3.40 -4.82
C ALA A 487 -30.28 4.72 -4.97
N ILE A 488 -29.05 4.62 -5.51
CA ILE A 488 -28.19 5.76 -5.82
C ILE A 488 -28.80 6.65 -6.93
N LEU A 489 -29.30 6.04 -8.00
CA LEU A 489 -29.88 6.76 -9.16
C LEU A 489 -31.33 7.22 -8.96
N SER A 490 -32.07 6.61 -8.03
CA SER A 490 -33.45 6.96 -7.69
C SER A 490 -33.54 7.96 -6.54
N GLY A 491 -32.58 7.91 -5.61
CA GLY A 491 -32.65 8.57 -4.31
C GLY A 491 -33.65 7.91 -3.35
N ASP A 492 -34.09 6.67 -3.64
CA ASP A 492 -35.07 5.92 -2.84
C ASP A 492 -34.37 4.83 -2.01
N THR A 493 -34.39 5.01 -0.68
CA THR A 493 -33.74 4.06 0.24
C THR A 493 -34.46 2.72 0.37
N SER A 494 -35.66 2.54 -0.21
CA SER A 494 -36.33 1.23 -0.24
C SER A 494 -35.61 0.22 -1.15
N GLU A 495 -34.89 0.68 -2.16
CA GLU A 495 -34.02 -0.17 -3.00
C GLU A 495 -32.74 -0.60 -2.24
N MET A 496 -32.39 0.06 -1.13
CA MET A 496 -31.26 -0.32 -0.27
C MET A 496 -31.55 -1.58 0.55
N SER A 497 -32.78 -1.75 1.05
CA SER A 497 -33.17 -2.97 1.80
C SER A 497 -32.98 -4.22 0.95
N GLN A 498 -33.38 -4.18 -0.33
CA GLN A 498 -33.13 -5.25 -1.30
C GLN A 498 -31.63 -5.55 -1.46
N SER A 499 -30.75 -4.53 -1.46
CA SER A 499 -29.30 -4.75 -1.52
C SER A 499 -28.77 -5.49 -0.28
N VAL A 500 -29.20 -5.10 0.91
CA VAL A 500 -28.80 -5.72 2.18
C VAL A 500 -29.30 -7.17 2.26
N GLU A 501 -30.57 -7.40 1.93
CA GLU A 501 -31.20 -8.73 1.90
C GLU A 501 -30.54 -9.67 0.87
N ALA A 502 -30.18 -9.15 -0.30
CA ALA A 502 -29.45 -9.90 -1.32
C ALA A 502 -28.04 -10.32 -0.84
N VAL A 503 -27.31 -9.47 -0.10
CA VAL A 503 -26.01 -9.87 0.47
C VAL A 503 -26.15 -11.05 1.44
N PHE A 504 -27.14 -11.04 2.32
CA PHE A 504 -27.39 -12.17 3.22
C PHE A 504 -27.84 -13.43 2.47
N ALA A 505 -28.69 -13.29 1.44
CA ALA A 505 -29.12 -14.42 0.59
C ALA A 505 -27.94 -15.03 -0.19
N ALA A 506 -27.00 -14.22 -0.65
CA ALA A 506 -25.77 -14.70 -1.28
C ALA A 506 -24.85 -15.44 -0.29
N ALA A 507 -24.76 -14.97 0.96
CA ALA A 507 -23.95 -15.62 1.98
C ALA A 507 -24.44 -17.04 2.29
N GLU A 508 -25.75 -17.24 2.50
CA GLU A 508 -26.34 -18.57 2.69
C GLU A 508 -26.21 -19.44 1.43
N GLN A 509 -26.40 -18.87 0.23
CA GLN A 509 -26.30 -19.58 -1.04
C GLN A 509 -24.87 -20.04 -1.37
N LEU A 510 -23.85 -19.25 -1.02
CA LEU A 510 -22.43 -19.58 -1.21
C LEU A 510 -21.94 -20.58 -0.14
N GLN A 511 -22.33 -20.42 1.12
CA GLN A 511 -21.99 -21.37 2.20
C GLN A 511 -22.56 -22.79 1.93
N ALA A 512 -23.65 -22.90 1.18
CA ALA A 512 -24.27 -24.18 0.83
C ALA A 512 -23.51 -25.00 -0.26
N ILE A 513 -22.31 -24.57 -0.68
CA ILE A 513 -21.57 -25.14 -1.82
C ILE A 513 -20.46 -26.10 -1.33
N ASP A 514 -20.55 -27.38 -1.73
CA ASP A 514 -19.49 -28.37 -1.50
C ASP A 514 -18.40 -28.28 -2.58
N THR A 515 -17.37 -27.48 -2.30
CA THR A 515 -16.23 -27.25 -3.20
C THR A 515 -15.19 -28.38 -3.16
N SER A 516 -15.35 -29.40 -2.31
CA SER A 516 -14.34 -30.46 -2.11
C SER A 516 -14.11 -31.36 -3.34
N SER A 517 -14.97 -31.24 -4.36
CA SER A 517 -14.87 -31.90 -5.67
C SER A 517 -14.11 -31.10 -6.74
N LEU A 518 -13.74 -29.85 -6.45
CA LEU A 518 -12.96 -29.00 -7.36
C LEU A 518 -11.45 -29.34 -7.31
N PRO A 519 -10.69 -29.04 -8.38
CA PRO A 519 -9.22 -29.12 -8.32
C PRO A 519 -8.64 -28.04 -7.40
N GLU A 520 -7.43 -28.26 -6.87
CA GLU A 520 -6.64 -27.20 -6.25
C GLU A 520 -6.30 -26.10 -7.29
N PRO A 521 -6.33 -24.80 -6.93
CA PRO A 521 -6.62 -24.23 -5.61
C PRO A 521 -8.13 -24.06 -5.31
N PHE A 522 -9.02 -24.21 -6.30
CA PHE A 522 -10.46 -23.92 -6.17
C PHE A 522 -11.21 -24.75 -5.13
N ASN A 523 -10.67 -25.89 -4.67
CA ASN A 523 -11.23 -26.62 -3.53
C ASN A 523 -11.34 -25.77 -2.25
N GLN A 524 -10.46 -24.77 -2.08
CA GLN A 524 -10.45 -23.81 -0.96
C GLN A 524 -11.59 -22.77 -1.01
N LEU A 525 -12.36 -22.70 -2.09
CA LEU A 525 -13.48 -21.75 -2.20
C LEU A 525 -14.54 -21.94 -1.09
N GLY A 526 -14.73 -23.16 -0.60
CA GLY A 526 -15.64 -23.45 0.51
C GLY A 526 -15.22 -22.77 1.81
N ASP A 527 -13.92 -22.76 2.13
CA ASP A 527 -13.39 -22.05 3.30
C ASP A 527 -13.61 -20.53 3.17
N ALA A 528 -13.51 -19.98 1.95
CA ALA A 528 -13.80 -18.58 1.66
C ALA A 528 -15.31 -18.24 1.81
N PHE A 529 -16.19 -19.15 1.41
CA PHE A 529 -17.65 -18.99 1.55
C PHE A 529 -18.12 -19.17 3.01
N ASP A 530 -17.53 -20.10 3.76
CA ASP A 530 -17.75 -20.25 5.21
C ASP A 530 -17.29 -19.01 5.98
N ALA A 531 -16.13 -18.44 5.62
CA ALA A 531 -15.65 -17.18 6.19
C ALA A 531 -16.61 -16.01 5.90
N PHE A 532 -17.07 -15.88 4.65
CA PHE A 532 -18.04 -14.87 4.23
C PHE A 532 -19.33 -14.94 5.06
N ALA A 533 -19.94 -16.12 5.17
CA ALA A 533 -21.16 -16.32 5.94
C ALA A 533 -20.94 -16.11 7.45
N ALA A 534 -19.78 -16.51 7.98
CA ALA A 534 -19.42 -16.26 9.38
C ALA A 534 -19.24 -14.77 9.71
N GLY A 535 -18.81 -13.95 8.75
CA GLY A 535 -18.62 -12.50 8.91
C GLY A 535 -19.88 -11.73 9.29
N PHE A 536 -21.06 -12.19 8.84
CA PHE A 536 -22.36 -11.59 9.20
C PHE A 536 -22.87 -12.00 10.58
N GLY A 537 -22.26 -13.03 11.20
CA GLY A 537 -22.68 -13.57 12.50
C GLY A 537 -24.11 -14.14 12.53
N ASN A 538 -24.52 -14.68 13.67
CA ASN A 538 -25.89 -15.16 13.84
C ASN A 538 -26.83 -14.01 14.28
N ALA A 539 -26.93 -12.98 13.43
CA ALA A 539 -27.72 -11.79 13.68
C ALA A 539 -29.22 -12.10 13.62
N GLY A 540 -29.87 -12.23 14.78
CA GLY A 540 -31.33 -12.15 14.91
C GLY A 540 -31.83 -10.71 14.80
N ILE A 541 -31.41 -10.01 13.74
CA ILE A 541 -31.87 -8.67 13.36
C ILE A 541 -32.92 -8.88 12.27
N ASP A 542 -34.18 -8.57 12.57
CA ASP A 542 -35.19 -8.40 11.53
C ASP A 542 -34.79 -7.16 10.71
N ALA A 543 -34.53 -7.34 9.41
CA ALA A 543 -34.15 -6.24 8.53
C ALA A 543 -35.24 -5.15 8.54
N GLY A 544 -34.86 -3.91 8.90
CA GLY A 544 -35.78 -2.77 8.94
C GLY A 544 -36.18 -2.21 10.32
N GLU A 545 -35.65 -2.71 11.45
CA GLU A 545 -35.67 -1.96 12.73
C GLU A 545 -34.36 -1.17 13.02
N GLY A 546 -33.33 -1.32 12.18
CA GLY A 546 -32.07 -0.58 12.24
C GLY A 546 -32.11 0.82 11.63
N ASP A 547 -31.00 1.55 11.76
CA ASP A 547 -30.69 2.69 10.89
C ASP A 547 -29.86 2.18 9.71
N THR A 548 -30.28 2.47 8.47
CA THR A 548 -29.68 1.94 7.24
C THR A 548 -28.15 2.14 7.18
N THR A 549 -27.65 3.24 7.73
CA THR A 549 -26.22 3.56 7.79
C THR A 549 -25.41 2.52 8.57
N ALA A 550 -25.97 1.96 9.64
CA ALA A 550 -25.33 0.95 10.48
C ALA A 550 -25.36 -0.43 9.81
N ASP A 551 -26.48 -0.78 9.16
CA ASP A 551 -26.65 -2.04 8.44
C ASP A 551 -25.68 -2.14 7.25
N ILE A 552 -25.41 -1.02 6.57
CA ILE A 552 -24.45 -0.95 5.45
C ILE A 552 -22.99 -1.16 5.93
N ALA A 553 -22.57 -0.47 6.99
CA ALA A 553 -21.22 -0.63 7.55
C ALA A 553 -20.97 -2.06 8.07
N PHE A 554 -22.02 -2.76 8.50
CA PHE A 554 -21.96 -4.16 8.95
C PHE A 554 -21.68 -5.16 7.82
N ILE A 555 -22.19 -4.91 6.61
CA ILE A 555 -22.07 -5.85 5.48
C ILE A 555 -20.84 -5.62 4.59
N ALA A 556 -20.22 -4.44 4.61
CA ALA A 556 -19.06 -4.12 3.77
C ALA A 556 -17.81 -4.96 4.14
N GLY A 557 -17.54 -5.18 5.43
CA GLY A 557 -16.37 -5.93 5.91
C GLY A 557 -16.31 -7.38 5.37
N PRO A 558 -17.36 -8.20 5.56
CA PRO A 558 -17.40 -9.56 5.02
C PRO A 558 -17.25 -9.64 3.50
N LEU A 559 -17.81 -8.66 2.76
CA LEU A 559 -17.65 -8.57 1.31
C LEU A 559 -16.17 -8.36 0.90
N VAL A 560 -15.46 -7.45 1.56
CA VAL A 560 -14.01 -7.24 1.32
C VAL A 560 -13.19 -8.50 1.66
N GLU A 561 -13.54 -9.20 2.74
CA GLU A 561 -12.86 -10.46 3.11
C GLU A 561 -13.09 -11.56 2.06
N LEU A 562 -14.33 -11.75 1.60
CA LEU A 562 -14.64 -12.70 0.53
C LEU A 562 -13.86 -12.36 -0.75
N ALA A 563 -13.86 -11.11 -1.19
CA ALA A 563 -13.11 -10.69 -2.37
C ALA A 563 -11.63 -11.04 -2.27
N ARG A 564 -10.96 -10.66 -1.17
CA ARG A 564 -9.54 -11.01 -0.93
C ARG A 564 -9.29 -12.52 -0.93
N ASN A 565 -10.20 -13.31 -0.34
CA ASN A 565 -10.05 -14.78 -0.30
C ASN A 565 -10.19 -15.40 -1.70
N LEU A 566 -11.05 -14.84 -2.56
CA LEU A 566 -11.18 -15.23 -3.97
C LEU A 566 -9.95 -14.83 -4.80
N ASP A 567 -9.43 -13.62 -4.57
CA ASP A 567 -8.23 -13.08 -5.22
C ASP A 567 -7.00 -13.97 -4.96
N ASN A 568 -6.75 -14.32 -3.69
CA ASN A 568 -5.70 -15.27 -3.28
C ASN A 568 -5.82 -16.64 -3.99
N ILE A 569 -7.05 -17.10 -4.28
CA ILE A 569 -7.31 -18.37 -4.97
C ILE A 569 -7.05 -18.24 -6.49
N VAL A 570 -7.21 -17.03 -7.06
CA VAL A 570 -6.87 -16.73 -8.46
C VAL A 570 -5.35 -16.57 -8.64
N ASP A 571 -4.68 -15.80 -7.78
CA ASP A 571 -3.22 -15.60 -7.83
C ASP A 571 -2.44 -16.93 -7.71
N GLY A 572 -2.95 -17.86 -6.90
CA GLY A 572 -2.37 -19.21 -6.76
C GLY A 572 -2.32 -20.02 -8.07
N LEU A 573 -3.05 -19.62 -9.12
CA LEU A 573 -3.02 -20.21 -10.45
C LEU A 573 -1.81 -19.75 -11.26
N GLU A 574 -1.35 -18.50 -11.09
CA GLU A 574 -0.22 -17.96 -11.87
C GLU A 574 1.11 -18.62 -11.47
N GLU A 575 1.26 -19.03 -10.20
CA GLU A 575 2.45 -19.75 -9.73
C GLU A 575 2.43 -21.26 -10.05
N GLN A 576 1.27 -21.88 -10.28
CA GLN A 576 1.14 -23.34 -10.41
C GLN A 576 0.29 -23.83 -11.60
N VAL A 577 0.98 -24.04 -12.72
CA VAL A 577 0.60 -24.85 -13.90
C VAL A 577 -0.45 -24.23 -14.85
N PRO A 578 -0.09 -23.97 -16.12
CA PRO A 578 -1.07 -23.55 -17.12
C PRO A 578 -1.90 -24.74 -17.66
N GLY A 579 -3.24 -24.69 -17.52
CA GLY A 579 -4.14 -25.47 -18.39
C GLY A 579 -5.53 -25.82 -17.85
N GLU A 580 -5.72 -25.94 -16.54
CA GLU A 580 -6.96 -26.49 -15.93
C GLU A 580 -7.34 -25.62 -14.71
N VAL A 581 -8.48 -24.92 -14.60
CA VAL A 581 -9.69 -24.88 -15.44
C VAL A 581 -10.09 -23.41 -15.72
N PRO A 582 -9.96 -22.88 -16.97
CA PRO A 582 -10.13 -21.45 -17.27
C PRO A 582 -11.46 -20.82 -16.83
N VAL A 583 -12.56 -21.57 -16.94
CA VAL A 583 -13.91 -21.07 -16.67
C VAL A 583 -14.16 -20.85 -15.17
N PHE A 584 -13.52 -21.63 -14.29
CA PHE A 584 -13.57 -21.41 -12.84
C PHE A 584 -12.72 -20.20 -12.42
N ALA A 585 -11.55 -20.00 -13.04
CA ALA A 585 -10.72 -18.82 -12.79
C ALA A 585 -11.52 -17.53 -13.07
N GLY A 586 -12.17 -17.47 -14.24
CA GLY A 586 -12.99 -16.32 -14.61
C GLY A 586 -14.23 -16.11 -13.75
N LEU A 587 -14.95 -17.18 -13.34
CA LEU A 587 -16.09 -17.01 -12.42
C LEU A 587 -15.62 -16.57 -11.02
N THR A 588 -14.48 -17.06 -10.54
CA THR A 588 -13.89 -16.68 -9.25
C THR A 588 -13.42 -15.21 -9.27
N SER A 589 -12.75 -14.79 -10.35
CA SER A 589 -12.34 -13.40 -10.57
C SER A 589 -13.55 -12.45 -10.69
N VAL A 590 -14.57 -12.80 -11.49
CA VAL A 590 -15.81 -12.00 -11.57
C VAL A 590 -16.53 -11.94 -10.23
N LEU A 591 -16.60 -13.04 -9.47
CA LEU A 591 -17.15 -13.04 -8.11
C LEU A 591 -16.35 -12.10 -7.19
N SER A 592 -15.02 -12.12 -7.24
CA SER A 592 -14.15 -11.19 -6.49
C SER A 592 -14.48 -9.72 -6.82
N THR A 593 -14.42 -9.35 -8.10
CA THR A 593 -14.65 -7.98 -8.58
C THR A 593 -16.06 -7.47 -8.27
N VAL A 594 -17.10 -8.31 -8.39
CA VAL A 594 -18.48 -7.96 -8.01
C VAL A 594 -18.61 -7.76 -6.51
N THR A 595 -17.96 -8.62 -5.71
CA THR A 595 -18.02 -8.54 -4.24
C THR A 595 -17.31 -7.29 -3.71
N LEU A 596 -16.09 -7.01 -4.20
CA LEU A 596 -15.32 -5.81 -3.86
C LEU A 596 -16.02 -4.54 -4.35
N GLY A 597 -16.54 -4.54 -5.58
CA GLY A 597 -17.27 -3.42 -6.15
C GLY A 597 -18.56 -3.08 -5.40
N LEU A 598 -19.28 -4.10 -4.94
CA LEU A 598 -20.43 -3.95 -4.06
C LEU A 598 -20.04 -3.32 -2.71
N ALA A 599 -18.98 -3.82 -2.07
CA ALA A 599 -18.48 -3.25 -0.81
C ALA A 599 -18.13 -1.75 -0.95
N ASN A 600 -17.36 -1.40 -1.99
CA ASN A 600 -16.99 -0.02 -2.29
C ASN A 600 -18.21 0.87 -2.59
N THR A 601 -19.19 0.36 -3.34
CA THR A 601 -20.43 1.09 -3.67
C THR A 601 -21.26 1.38 -2.41
N LEU A 602 -21.35 0.40 -1.51
CA LEU A 602 -22.03 0.50 -0.22
C LEU A 602 -21.33 1.45 0.75
N GLU A 603 -20.00 1.44 0.82
CA GLU A 603 -19.22 2.37 1.62
C GLU A 603 -19.43 3.84 1.17
N GLN A 604 -19.33 4.11 -0.13
CA GLN A 604 -19.53 5.46 -0.68
C GLN A 604 -20.97 5.99 -0.45
N LEU A 605 -21.96 5.10 -0.30
CA LEU A 605 -23.33 5.44 0.09
C LEU A 605 -23.42 5.97 1.54
N VAL A 606 -22.65 5.42 2.48
CA VAL A 606 -22.56 5.91 3.88
C VAL A 606 -21.94 7.32 3.92
N LEU A 607 -21.04 7.63 2.99
CA LEU A 607 -20.37 8.93 2.91
C LEU A 607 -21.25 10.04 2.31
N LEU A 608 -22.30 9.71 1.54
CA LEU A 608 -23.22 10.70 0.95
C LEU A 608 -24.00 11.50 1.99
N ASP A 609 -24.48 10.86 3.07
CA ASP A 609 -25.29 11.55 4.10
C ASP A 609 -24.45 12.48 5.00
N THR A 610 -23.12 12.39 4.91
CA THR A 610 -22.19 13.16 5.75
C THR A 610 -21.40 14.23 4.99
N SER A 611 -20.88 13.97 3.78
CA SER A 611 -20.22 15.02 2.96
C SER A 611 -19.91 14.73 1.48
N ALA A 612 -19.96 13.47 1.02
CA ALA A 612 -19.44 13.10 -0.30
C ALA A 612 -20.19 13.72 -1.49
N THR A 613 -19.49 13.97 -2.60
CA THR A 613 -20.12 14.33 -3.88
C THR A 613 -20.43 13.08 -4.68
N GLY A 614 -21.57 13.07 -5.38
CA GLY A 614 -21.95 11.94 -6.24
C GLY A 614 -20.94 11.61 -7.35
N GLU A 615 -20.06 12.55 -7.67
CA GLU A 615 -18.87 12.41 -8.53
C GLU A 615 -17.93 11.29 -8.08
N GLN A 616 -17.74 11.11 -6.77
CA GLN A 616 -16.90 10.06 -6.18
C GLN A 616 -17.58 8.68 -6.31
N LEU A 617 -18.89 8.65 -6.08
CA LEU A 617 -19.71 7.43 -6.12
C LEU A 617 -19.91 6.89 -7.54
N VAL A 618 -20.15 7.77 -8.53
CA VAL A 618 -20.11 7.41 -9.96
C VAL A 618 -18.75 6.82 -10.32
N GLY A 619 -17.66 7.38 -9.79
CA GLY A 619 -16.31 6.85 -9.94
C GLY A 619 -16.16 5.41 -9.44
N ALA A 620 -16.68 5.08 -8.24
CA ALA A 620 -16.58 3.74 -7.66
C ALA A 620 -17.34 2.68 -8.48
N VAL A 621 -18.57 2.98 -8.91
CA VAL A 621 -19.36 2.08 -9.77
C VAL A 621 -18.70 1.94 -11.14
N ALA A 622 -18.28 3.05 -11.77
CA ALA A 622 -17.63 3.02 -13.09
C ALA A 622 -16.28 2.28 -13.06
N ALA A 623 -15.50 2.38 -11.98
CA ALA A 623 -14.26 1.63 -11.80
C ALA A 623 -14.52 0.12 -11.70
N THR A 624 -15.47 -0.29 -10.84
CA THR A 624 -15.92 -1.69 -10.73
C THR A 624 -16.30 -2.27 -12.08
N LEU A 625 -17.13 -1.55 -12.85
CA LEU A 625 -17.58 -1.98 -14.16
C LEU A 625 -16.45 -2.06 -15.20
N GLN A 626 -15.39 -1.25 -15.06
CA GLN A 626 -14.20 -1.32 -15.92
C GLN A 626 -13.31 -2.51 -15.59
N THR A 627 -13.06 -2.80 -14.30
CA THR A 627 -12.32 -4.00 -13.88
C THR A 627 -13.04 -5.27 -14.33
N LEU A 628 -14.36 -5.34 -14.11
CA LEU A 628 -15.20 -6.47 -14.50
C LEU A 628 -15.16 -6.75 -16.02
N VAL A 629 -15.11 -5.70 -16.84
CA VAL A 629 -14.91 -5.83 -18.29
C VAL A 629 -13.50 -6.36 -18.59
N GLY A 630 -12.48 -5.93 -17.85
CA GLY A 630 -11.12 -6.49 -17.92
C GLY A 630 -11.08 -7.98 -17.64
N ASP A 631 -11.67 -8.43 -16.54
CA ASP A 631 -11.70 -9.84 -16.11
C ASP A 631 -12.37 -10.75 -17.17
N VAL A 632 -13.53 -10.30 -17.68
CA VAL A 632 -14.29 -10.99 -18.72
C VAL A 632 -13.58 -10.94 -20.08
N LEU A 633 -12.71 -9.95 -20.33
CA LEU A 633 -11.83 -9.91 -21.50
C LEU A 633 -10.62 -10.84 -21.37
N LEU A 634 -10.04 -10.96 -20.17
CA LEU A 634 -8.87 -11.82 -19.88
C LEU A 634 -9.20 -13.31 -20.08
N LEU A 635 -10.44 -13.73 -19.80
CA LEU A 635 -10.95 -15.06 -20.14
C LEU A 635 -10.71 -15.48 -21.61
N ASN A 636 -10.69 -14.53 -22.55
CA ASN A 636 -10.47 -14.80 -23.98
C ASN A 636 -8.98 -14.93 -24.36
N GLN A 637 -8.07 -14.66 -23.43
CA GLN A 637 -6.62 -14.68 -23.64
C GLN A 637 -5.94 -15.94 -23.08
N ILE A 638 -6.70 -16.80 -22.39
CA ILE A 638 -6.19 -18.01 -21.74
C ILE A 638 -5.84 -19.09 -22.80
N PRO A 639 -4.62 -19.68 -22.79
CA PRO A 639 -4.24 -20.73 -23.72
C PRO A 639 -5.20 -21.94 -23.67
N GLY A 640 -5.79 -22.28 -24.82
CA GLY A 640 -6.79 -23.33 -24.95
C GLY A 640 -8.23 -22.83 -25.12
N ALA A 641 -8.51 -21.53 -24.97
CA ALA A 641 -9.84 -20.96 -25.24
C ALA A 641 -10.37 -21.28 -26.66
N GLU A 642 -9.48 -21.49 -27.64
CA GLU A 642 -9.82 -21.87 -29.02
C GLU A 642 -10.49 -23.26 -29.15
N ASP A 643 -10.26 -24.19 -28.21
CA ASP A 643 -10.90 -25.51 -28.18
C ASP A 643 -12.29 -25.49 -27.52
N TYR A 644 -12.62 -24.44 -26.74
CA TYR A 644 -13.95 -24.21 -26.18
C TYR A 644 -14.88 -23.60 -27.23
N VAL A 645 -15.42 -24.46 -28.08
CA VAL A 645 -16.35 -24.09 -29.16
C VAL A 645 -17.55 -23.32 -28.59
N THR A 646 -17.59 -22.02 -28.90
CA THR A 646 -18.52 -20.98 -28.42
C THR A 646 -18.40 -20.52 -26.96
N LEU A 647 -17.20 -20.10 -26.55
CA LEU A 647 -17.11 -18.87 -25.75
C LEU A 647 -17.47 -17.66 -26.66
N PRO A 648 -18.54 -16.87 -26.38
CA PRO A 648 -18.95 -15.75 -27.24
C PRO A 648 -18.11 -14.48 -27.04
N GLY A 649 -16.77 -14.61 -26.93
CA GLY A 649 -15.84 -13.56 -26.48
C GLY A 649 -16.06 -12.19 -27.10
N ASP A 650 -16.03 -12.09 -28.43
CA ASP A 650 -16.28 -10.84 -29.17
C ASP A 650 -17.66 -10.22 -28.91
N ALA A 651 -18.68 -11.05 -28.68
CA ALA A 651 -20.06 -10.63 -28.49
C ALA A 651 -20.33 -10.17 -27.06
N LEU A 652 -19.89 -10.94 -26.05
CA LEU A 652 -19.91 -10.56 -24.65
C LEU A 652 -19.09 -9.28 -24.43
N SER A 653 -17.85 -9.24 -24.92
CA SER A 653 -16.99 -8.04 -24.94
C SER A 653 -17.72 -6.81 -25.48
N SER A 654 -18.28 -6.90 -26.70
CA SER A 654 -18.91 -5.78 -27.36
C SER A 654 -20.20 -5.32 -26.68
N VAL A 655 -21.01 -6.26 -26.15
CA VAL A 655 -22.23 -5.93 -25.42
C VAL A 655 -21.91 -5.33 -24.06
N LEU A 656 -20.98 -5.92 -23.29
CA LEU A 656 -20.54 -5.34 -22.01
C LEU A 656 -19.93 -3.95 -22.18
N LEU A 657 -19.07 -3.72 -23.18
CA LEU A 657 -18.50 -2.39 -23.45
C LEU A 657 -19.55 -1.35 -23.84
N VAL A 658 -20.65 -1.77 -24.48
CA VAL A 658 -21.78 -0.88 -24.79
C VAL A 658 -22.65 -0.63 -23.55
N VAL A 659 -22.97 -1.67 -22.75
CA VAL A 659 -23.81 -1.55 -21.56
C VAL A 659 -23.10 -0.80 -20.43
N VAL A 660 -21.83 -1.11 -20.14
CA VAL A 660 -21.02 -0.36 -19.16
C VAL A 660 -20.89 1.09 -19.58
N ARG A 661 -20.74 1.37 -20.88
CA ARG A 661 -20.75 2.74 -21.38
C ARG A 661 -22.10 3.43 -21.16
N GLU A 662 -23.21 2.84 -21.57
CA GLU A 662 -24.57 3.40 -21.39
C GLU A 662 -24.89 3.64 -19.91
N VAL A 663 -24.52 2.69 -19.03
CA VAL A 663 -24.65 2.82 -17.56
C VAL A 663 -23.78 3.96 -17.04
N THR A 664 -22.52 4.08 -17.48
CA THR A 664 -21.62 5.19 -17.09
C THR A 664 -22.15 6.54 -17.60
N GLU A 665 -22.66 6.59 -18.83
CA GLU A 665 -23.22 7.80 -19.47
C GLU A 665 -24.51 8.24 -18.75
N GLN A 666 -25.37 7.31 -18.29
CA GLN A 666 -26.53 7.64 -17.45
C GLN A 666 -26.21 7.93 -15.97
N LEU A 667 -25.11 7.40 -15.42
CA LEU A 667 -24.58 7.81 -14.11
C LEU A 667 -24.08 9.27 -14.16
N ASP A 668 -23.28 9.60 -15.17
CA ASP A 668 -22.72 10.94 -15.42
C ASP A 668 -23.84 11.99 -15.64
N GLU A 669 -24.81 11.71 -16.53
CA GLU A 669 -25.93 12.63 -16.81
C GLU A 669 -26.84 12.88 -15.61
N ARG A 670 -27.13 11.85 -14.79
CA ARG A 670 -28.13 11.94 -13.71
C ARG A 670 -27.56 12.45 -12.39
N VAL A 671 -26.31 12.13 -12.07
CA VAL A 671 -25.73 12.43 -10.75
C VAL A 671 -25.01 13.78 -10.72
N LEU A 672 -24.43 14.24 -11.85
CA LEU A 672 -23.55 15.42 -11.87
C LEU A 672 -24.20 16.73 -12.36
N SER A 673 -25.52 16.74 -12.62
CA SER A 673 -26.18 17.88 -13.27
C SER A 673 -27.11 18.72 -12.37
N PRO A 674 -26.60 19.83 -11.78
CA PRO A 674 -27.42 20.89 -11.20
C PRO A 674 -27.63 22.08 -12.18
N LEU A 675 -27.63 21.86 -13.51
CA LEU A 675 -27.69 22.93 -14.54
C LEU A 675 -28.73 22.72 -15.66
N ASP A 676 -29.97 22.47 -15.24
CA ASP A 676 -31.18 22.35 -16.07
C ASP A 676 -31.39 23.43 -17.19
N PRO A 677 -30.99 24.71 -17.07
CA PRO A 677 -31.39 25.76 -18.04
C PRO A 677 -30.35 26.14 -19.11
N LEU A 678 -29.22 25.42 -19.29
CA LEU A 678 -28.19 25.79 -20.27
C LEU A 678 -28.25 25.04 -21.61
N LEU A 679 -28.75 23.81 -21.64
CA LEU A 679 -28.76 22.95 -22.84
C LEU A 679 -29.75 23.44 -23.92
N ASP A 680 -30.81 24.13 -23.51
CA ASP A 680 -31.80 24.76 -24.40
C ASP A 680 -31.14 25.81 -25.35
N LEU A 681 -29.95 26.30 -25.00
CA LEU A 681 -29.14 27.23 -25.79
C LEU A 681 -28.25 26.55 -26.86
N LEU A 682 -28.09 25.23 -26.82
CA LEU A 682 -27.19 24.45 -27.72
C LEU A 682 -27.91 23.52 -28.70
N SER A 683 -29.24 23.40 -28.61
CA SER A 683 -30.07 22.66 -29.57
C SER A 683 -29.87 23.00 -31.06
N PRO A 684 -29.36 24.18 -31.50
CA PRO A 684 -29.04 24.42 -32.91
C PRO A 684 -27.84 23.65 -33.48
N ILE A 685 -27.03 22.97 -32.65
CA ILE A 685 -25.77 22.34 -33.07
C ILE A 685 -25.90 20.82 -33.23
N THR A 686 -26.69 20.14 -32.38
CA THR A 686 -26.92 18.68 -32.44
C THR A 686 -27.63 18.25 -33.73
N GLY A 687 -28.42 19.12 -34.34
CA GLY A 687 -29.07 18.91 -35.64
C GLY A 687 -28.15 18.77 -36.85
N LEU A 688 -26.81 18.85 -36.68
CA LEU A 688 -25.84 18.65 -37.76
C LEU A 688 -25.26 17.21 -37.83
N LEU A 689 -25.44 16.39 -36.79
CA LEU A 689 -24.91 15.02 -36.72
C LEU A 689 -25.96 13.93 -37.02
N THR A 690 -27.23 14.19 -36.71
CA THR A 690 -28.35 13.27 -37.05
C THR A 690 -28.51 13.02 -38.55
N GLY A 691 -28.03 13.93 -39.41
CA GLY A 691 -28.05 13.77 -40.87
C GLY A 691 -26.98 12.83 -41.45
N LEU A 692 -26.16 12.18 -40.61
CA LEU A 692 -25.01 11.35 -41.04
C LEU A 692 -25.20 9.84 -40.79
N LEU A 693 -26.31 9.43 -40.15
CA LEU A 693 -26.65 8.02 -39.90
C LEU A 693 -27.81 7.50 -40.78
N ASP A 694 -28.55 8.38 -41.47
CA ASP A 694 -29.62 8.06 -42.44
C ASP A 694 -29.11 7.44 -43.77
N LEU A 695 -27.91 6.83 -43.78
CA LEU A 695 -27.21 6.39 -44.99
C LEU A 695 -26.40 5.08 -44.88
N PHE A 696 -26.73 4.20 -43.94
CA PHE A 696 -26.37 2.77 -43.97
C PHE A 696 -27.54 1.86 -43.60
#